data_AF-A0A090I6X0-F1
#
_entry.id   AF-A0A090I6X0-F1
#
_cell.length_a   1.000
_cell.length_b   1.000
_cell.length_c   1.000
_cell.angle_alpha   90.00
_cell.angle_beta   90.00
_cell.angle_gamma   90.00
#
_symmetry.space_group_name_H-M   'P 1'
#
loop_
_entity.id
_entity.type
_entity.pdbx_description
1 polymer ?
#
loop_
_entity_poly.entity_id
_entity_poly.type
_entity_poly.pdbx_seq_one_letter_code
_entity_poly.pdbx_strand_id
1 'polypeptide(L)'
;MFSGYLYAADANLTSNIVTFVPGETKVQNGDMVSFNGDCFVAKNNPGVWESPTADSWFWDVAVCSGEPGPDPEPTPDPDLGDVIPFIPGKTQVSNGDVVSYDNQCFIAQNNPGVWETPSASSWFWSLTECSDEPVNPEPEPEETELSILAPTAGQVVQANETIAISAHVDGNQAAKVEFWVSSTKLAEKAVNESNTQYSHAWTPVEAGNATVNVFVFDKNNQKIEQKSVSVTVEAEVTEDFVAPVVKFITPANGSTIKVTESVAISVNATDTDNDLTALVVKANNKQICSFDETNTETFTCEWQSTQAGSVTFSAIATDAQDLSSTTSVKITVEEDVVEPPVTGELCKDFNVYPDWTNGDHATGGDIMVHNNIAYSAIYWTQTLPGSDSSWALHLNCDGTEPGTAPLLSLPNPMDPVRLEVAGWPNTLVVASPSSAAPAMLTIEASNSADLANFDKLTSTFVSIINAAAHAGSASIIINTDVLDQATQDKALSSNSIAVKEALTKAMDITGNKIDIDDINALSNDLKGWANAHHLIISTLAPEANYGWSLSIGDFAFDTHSGRQSVWDEASNYSADLLDKLELFKADVANKADFIAFTKSSSTAALTSDQWHNALEYVKQVSDFVKTPVMLNNIPTDQASAYFMGDNASKPQVRKAAFSNVFAIVFDKDTANLTAEIEEYKKAKMPLYYVGESTENGQLTIIDALNRELADAEDTMNNTAFLYETPQSQWVPSTVYKWTDFMTGLNAMHNVGVAGNKFWLLDENVDDATNIKYAKVAIAAFLAQSMQETIRYNACDENNWAEIRYGAATDYPMSASCGQLGQKYADYGVNPVSGLDHAYSCPRDNKMEVSALTHAKWYGAPAPVFAAPNAVLEERGLLVNGSVGRWTNSGHCNDVPTSVDTSKQVWERDTCKTYVDQKAGSFIWDGSSQADVEGCGWWGRGVIQTTGRQNFGTLNHYLGRSHVDPETIGKTIDGVVVEAPPENPLYAELDFCSNPGLICSSEENKEIKWIAGLFYWVTSVQAYPDESGQYGNWNYHNELKKYVDSGMKGTDFIDDVSGIVNRGCPDLVCSTGEVHNVKERRANFKLVLEQLGLSPQ
;
A
#
# COMPACT_ATOMS: atom_id res chain seq x y z
N MET A 1 -39.25 -43.82 -2.90
CA MET A 1 -39.39 -43.34 -4.29
C MET A 1 -38.05 -42.72 -4.65
N PHE A 2 -37.22 -43.27 -5.54
CA PHE A 2 -37.24 -44.49 -6.34
C PHE A 2 -35.76 -44.91 -6.38
N SER A 3 -35.40 -46.09 -5.86
CA SER A 3 -35.31 -47.36 -6.60
C SER A 3 -34.02 -47.44 -7.41
N GLY A 4 -33.24 -48.51 -7.38
CA GLY A 4 -33.51 -49.89 -6.99
C GLY A 4 -32.58 -50.76 -7.83
N TYR A 5 -31.91 -51.76 -7.23
CA TYR A 5 -32.36 -53.17 -7.23
C TYR A 5 -31.94 -53.94 -8.50
N LEU A 6 -31.10 -54.98 -8.36
CA LEU A 6 -31.45 -56.41 -8.52
C LEU A 6 -30.26 -57.32 -8.92
N TYR A 7 -30.06 -58.35 -8.08
CA TYR A 7 -29.85 -59.80 -8.37
C TYR A 7 -28.60 -60.35 -9.08
N ALA A 8 -27.83 -61.13 -8.31
CA ALA A 8 -27.51 -62.58 -8.41
C ALA A 8 -27.37 -63.27 -9.79
N ALA A 9 -26.31 -64.07 -9.97
CA ALA A 9 -26.37 -65.55 -9.97
C ALA A 9 -25.05 -66.23 -10.43
N ASP A 10 -24.72 -67.31 -9.70
CA ASP A 10 -24.15 -68.60 -10.11
C ASP A 10 -22.75 -68.82 -10.73
N ALA A 11 -22.21 -69.96 -10.32
CA ALA A 11 -20.87 -70.49 -10.55
C ALA A 11 -20.82 -71.64 -11.58
N ASN A 12 -19.58 -71.89 -12.03
CA ASN A 12 -18.93 -73.19 -12.32
C ASN A 12 -18.67 -73.66 -13.78
N LEU A 13 -17.34 -73.77 -14.04
CA LEU A 13 -16.57 -74.83 -14.75
C LEU A 13 -16.61 -74.84 -16.30
N THR A 14 -15.52 -74.88 -17.08
CA THR A 14 -14.05 -74.87 -16.88
C THR A 14 -13.36 -74.74 -18.27
N SER A 15 -12.14 -74.21 -18.28
CA SER A 15 -11.05 -74.51 -19.24
C SER A 15 -10.99 -73.80 -20.62
N ASN A 16 -10.48 -72.58 -20.61
CA ASN A 16 -9.31 -72.11 -21.38
C ASN A 16 -9.21 -70.61 -21.15
N ILE A 17 -8.17 -70.17 -20.45
CA ILE A 17 -7.93 -68.73 -20.30
C ILE A 17 -7.30 -68.22 -21.58
N VAL A 18 -7.99 -67.29 -22.24
CA VAL A 18 -7.48 -66.57 -23.41
C VAL A 18 -6.94 -65.22 -22.95
N THR A 19 -5.73 -64.81 -23.33
CA THR A 19 -5.27 -63.46 -23.00
C THR A 19 -6.14 -62.41 -23.71
N PHE A 20 -6.72 -61.49 -22.95
CA PHE A 20 -7.58 -60.44 -23.47
C PHE A 20 -6.74 -59.36 -24.16
N VAL A 21 -7.12 -59.00 -25.38
CA VAL A 21 -6.53 -57.89 -26.14
C VAL A 21 -7.64 -56.86 -26.37
N PRO A 22 -7.54 -55.64 -25.79
CA PRO A 22 -8.52 -54.59 -25.96
C PRO A 22 -8.80 -54.29 -27.43
N GLY A 23 -10.08 -54.34 -27.83
CA GLY A 23 -10.53 -54.12 -29.21
C GLY A 23 -10.57 -55.36 -30.11
N GLU A 24 -9.98 -56.50 -29.72
CA GLU A 24 -9.84 -57.68 -30.59
C GLU A 24 -10.45 -58.97 -30.01
N THR A 25 -10.31 -59.24 -28.70
CA THR A 25 -10.80 -60.49 -28.10
C THR A 25 -12.32 -60.46 -27.92
N LYS A 26 -13.04 -61.32 -28.66
CA LYS A 26 -14.47 -61.55 -28.47
C LYS A 26 -14.70 -62.66 -27.46
N VAL A 27 -15.45 -62.34 -26.41
CA VAL A 27 -15.84 -63.28 -25.36
C VAL A 27 -17.36 -63.32 -25.22
N GLN A 28 -17.87 -64.44 -24.72
CA GLN A 28 -19.26 -64.62 -24.30
C GLN A 28 -19.30 -64.87 -22.80
N ASN A 29 -20.49 -64.71 -22.20
CA ASN A 29 -20.64 -64.97 -20.77
C ASN A 29 -20.13 -66.36 -20.38
N GLY A 30 -19.32 -66.40 -19.34
CA GLY A 30 -18.65 -67.61 -18.86
C GLY A 30 -17.25 -67.83 -19.45
N ASP A 31 -16.84 -67.09 -20.49
CA ASP A 31 -15.48 -67.18 -21.02
C ASP A 31 -14.47 -66.56 -20.02
N MET A 32 -13.40 -67.28 -19.73
CA MET A 32 -12.33 -66.80 -18.86
C MET A 32 -11.18 -66.23 -19.70
N VAL A 33 -10.70 -65.04 -19.35
CA VAL A 33 -9.60 -64.34 -20.02
C VAL A 33 -8.57 -63.81 -19.03
N SER A 34 -7.31 -63.63 -19.45
CA SER A 34 -6.30 -62.96 -18.63
C SER A 34 -5.98 -61.57 -19.14
N PHE A 35 -5.96 -60.56 -18.27
CA PHE A 35 -5.66 -59.17 -18.62
C PHE A 35 -4.87 -58.50 -17.50
N ASN A 36 -3.73 -57.86 -17.82
CA ASN A 36 -2.82 -57.24 -16.83
C ASN A 36 -2.37 -58.13 -15.66
N GLY A 37 -2.30 -59.45 -15.85
CA GLY A 37 -1.78 -60.40 -14.87
C GLY A 37 -2.83 -61.10 -14.02
N ASP A 38 -4.07 -60.58 -14.01
CA ASP A 38 -5.22 -61.20 -13.37
C ASP A 38 -6.09 -61.94 -14.41
N CYS A 39 -6.88 -62.91 -13.96
CA CYS A 39 -7.90 -63.54 -14.79
C CYS A 39 -9.28 -62.96 -14.50
N PHE A 40 -10.13 -62.98 -15.51
CA PHE A 40 -11.49 -62.46 -15.45
C PHE A 40 -12.43 -63.41 -16.18
N VAL A 41 -13.65 -63.62 -15.69
CA VAL A 41 -14.73 -64.32 -16.39
C VAL A 41 -15.72 -63.29 -16.91
N ALA A 42 -16.06 -63.38 -18.19
CA ALA A 42 -17.01 -62.48 -18.82
C ALA A 42 -18.44 -62.68 -18.29
N LYS A 43 -19.15 -61.58 -18.03
CA LYS A 43 -20.60 -61.55 -17.74
C LYS A 43 -21.29 -60.41 -18.49
N ASN A 44 -22.60 -60.52 -18.71
CA ASN A 44 -23.42 -59.54 -19.45
C ASN A 44 -23.03 -59.25 -20.93
N ASN A 45 -22.37 -60.21 -21.58
CA ASN A 45 -21.91 -60.28 -22.98
C ASN A 45 -21.09 -59.05 -23.38
N PRO A 46 -19.88 -58.88 -22.83
CA PRO A 46 -19.04 -57.73 -23.16
C PRO A 46 -18.69 -57.73 -24.65
N GLY A 47 -18.84 -56.56 -25.27
CA GLY A 47 -18.29 -56.34 -26.60
C GLY A 47 -16.77 -56.16 -26.53
N VAL A 48 -16.10 -56.27 -27.68
CA VAL A 48 -14.63 -56.08 -27.79
C VAL A 48 -14.10 -54.72 -27.31
N TRP A 49 -15.00 -53.75 -27.10
CA TRP A 49 -14.68 -52.38 -26.68
C TRP A 49 -14.52 -52.23 -25.16
N GLU A 50 -14.92 -53.21 -24.36
CA GLU A 50 -14.83 -53.17 -22.90
C GLU A 50 -13.70 -54.09 -22.42
N SER A 51 -12.72 -53.53 -21.71
CA SER A 51 -11.59 -54.30 -21.15
C SER A 51 -11.90 -54.84 -19.75
N PRO A 52 -11.36 -56.01 -19.35
CA PRO A 52 -11.54 -56.54 -18.00
C PRO A 52 -10.93 -55.63 -16.93
N THR A 53 -11.71 -55.23 -15.93
CA THR A 53 -11.25 -54.56 -14.71
C THR A 53 -12.07 -55.09 -13.53
N ALA A 54 -11.53 -55.05 -12.30
CA ALA A 54 -12.25 -55.51 -11.11
C ALA A 54 -13.52 -54.67 -10.81
N ASP A 55 -13.55 -53.42 -11.29
CA ASP A 55 -14.64 -52.47 -11.05
C ASP A 55 -15.72 -52.46 -12.16
N SER A 56 -15.60 -53.29 -13.22
CA SER A 56 -16.54 -53.31 -14.36
C SER A 56 -17.72 -54.26 -14.16
N TRP A 57 -18.92 -53.83 -14.58
CA TRP A 57 -20.13 -54.68 -14.56
C TRP A 57 -20.05 -55.87 -15.53
N PHE A 58 -19.15 -55.86 -16.52
CA PHE A 58 -19.09 -56.92 -17.54
C PHE A 58 -18.09 -58.06 -17.21
N TRP A 59 -17.38 -58.01 -16.08
CA TRP A 59 -16.32 -58.98 -15.75
C TRP A 59 -16.33 -59.37 -14.27
N ASP A 60 -15.88 -60.58 -13.94
CA ASP A 60 -15.60 -61.05 -12.57
C ASP A 60 -14.15 -61.52 -12.46
N VAL A 61 -13.41 -61.12 -11.42
CA VAL A 61 -12.03 -61.59 -11.22
C VAL A 61 -12.00 -63.10 -10.93
N ALA A 62 -11.11 -63.84 -11.58
CA ALA A 62 -10.92 -65.27 -11.49
C ALA A 62 -9.43 -65.66 -11.43
N VAL A 63 -9.12 -66.95 -11.22
CA VAL A 63 -7.74 -67.46 -11.09
C VAL A 63 -7.30 -68.15 -12.39
N CYS A 64 -6.12 -67.78 -12.91
CA CYS A 64 -5.61 -68.24 -14.20
C CYS A 64 -5.04 -69.68 -14.16
N SER A 65 -5.76 -70.68 -14.72
CA SER A 65 -5.31 -72.03 -15.14
C SER A 65 -4.48 -72.78 -14.08
N GLY A 66 -5.03 -73.74 -13.33
CA GLY A 66 -5.90 -74.82 -13.80
C GLY A 66 -5.10 -76.08 -14.17
N GLU A 67 -4.00 -76.36 -13.46
CA GLU A 67 -3.22 -77.61 -13.50
C GLU A 67 -2.77 -78.01 -12.08
N PRO A 68 -2.70 -79.32 -11.76
CA PRO A 68 -3.79 -79.92 -10.99
C PRO A 68 -3.30 -80.86 -9.86
N GLY A 69 -3.89 -80.82 -8.66
CA GLY A 69 -3.53 -81.76 -7.58
C GLY A 69 -4.18 -81.39 -6.24
N PRO A 70 -5.01 -82.27 -5.67
CA PRO A 70 -4.57 -83.45 -4.93
C PRO A 70 -5.12 -84.71 -5.58
N ASP A 71 -4.42 -85.86 -5.56
CA ASP A 71 -5.00 -87.04 -6.24
C ASP A 71 -4.41 -88.37 -5.74
N PRO A 72 -5.12 -89.51 -5.86
CA PRO A 72 -6.56 -89.72 -6.07
C PRO A 72 -7.19 -90.61 -4.97
N GLU A 73 -8.50 -90.88 -5.13
CA GLU A 73 -9.26 -92.01 -4.54
C GLU A 73 -9.83 -91.84 -3.10
N PRO A 74 -10.91 -92.56 -2.73
CA PRO A 74 -12.28 -92.28 -3.18
C PRO A 74 -13.32 -92.34 -2.03
N THR A 75 -14.53 -91.87 -2.37
CA THR A 75 -15.87 -92.22 -1.84
C THR A 75 -16.00 -93.56 -1.12
N PRO A 76 -16.87 -93.72 -0.10
CA PRO A 76 -18.34 -93.48 -0.19
C PRO A 76 -18.88 -92.80 1.10
N ASP A 77 -20.14 -92.46 1.32
CA ASP A 77 -21.46 -92.51 0.68
C ASP A 77 -22.25 -91.38 1.40
N PRO A 78 -23.35 -90.87 0.84
CA PRO A 78 -23.96 -89.59 1.21
C PRO A 78 -24.89 -89.72 2.43
N ASP A 79 -24.96 -88.65 3.22
CA ASP A 79 -26.05 -88.44 4.18
C ASP A 79 -26.62 -87.02 4.05
N LEU A 80 -27.63 -86.95 3.17
CA LEU A 80 -28.89 -86.18 3.21
C LEU A 80 -28.87 -84.79 3.86
N GLY A 81 -28.62 -83.78 3.01
CA GLY A 81 -28.92 -82.37 3.28
C GLY A 81 -30.39 -82.00 3.04
N ASP A 82 -30.74 -80.81 3.52
CA ASP A 82 -32.09 -80.23 3.59
C ASP A 82 -32.91 -80.35 2.28
N VAL A 83 -34.21 -80.65 2.41
CA VAL A 83 -35.16 -80.80 1.29
C VAL A 83 -35.41 -79.47 0.57
N ILE A 84 -35.17 -79.41 -0.74
CA ILE A 84 -35.34 -78.20 -1.57
C ILE A 84 -36.77 -78.11 -2.14
N PRO A 85 -37.55 -77.04 -1.89
CA PRO A 85 -38.86 -76.86 -2.55
C PRO A 85 -38.74 -76.71 -4.08
N PHE A 86 -39.35 -77.61 -4.85
CA PHE A 86 -39.34 -77.60 -6.31
C PHE A 86 -40.41 -76.68 -6.89
N ILE A 87 -40.02 -75.81 -7.81
CA ILE A 87 -40.89 -74.91 -8.57
C ILE A 87 -40.74 -75.26 -10.07
N PRO A 88 -41.80 -75.73 -10.75
CA PRO A 88 -41.76 -76.11 -12.16
C PRO A 88 -41.23 -75.00 -13.06
N GLY A 89 -40.23 -75.33 -13.89
CA GLY A 89 -39.59 -74.36 -14.79
C GLY A 89 -38.55 -73.45 -14.14
N LYS A 90 -38.29 -73.57 -12.83
CA LYS A 90 -37.35 -72.69 -12.08
C LYS A 90 -36.33 -73.43 -11.22
N THR A 91 -36.71 -74.50 -10.51
CA THR A 91 -35.77 -75.22 -9.64
C THR A 91 -34.88 -76.13 -10.48
N GLN A 92 -33.57 -75.89 -10.45
CA GLN A 92 -32.55 -76.76 -11.06
C GLN A 92 -31.90 -77.58 -9.95
N VAL A 93 -31.78 -78.90 -10.14
CA VAL A 93 -31.19 -79.81 -9.15
C VAL A 93 -30.23 -80.80 -9.80
N SER A 94 -29.26 -81.24 -9.02
CA SER A 94 -28.24 -82.23 -9.41
C SER A 94 -28.59 -83.61 -8.88
N ASN A 95 -28.03 -84.67 -9.48
CA ASN A 95 -28.23 -86.03 -8.95
C ASN A 95 -27.87 -86.15 -7.48
N GLY A 96 -28.80 -86.70 -6.70
CA GLY A 96 -28.67 -86.85 -5.25
C GLY A 96 -29.44 -85.80 -4.44
N ASP A 97 -29.82 -84.66 -5.04
CA ASP A 97 -30.60 -83.64 -4.35
C ASP A 97 -32.03 -84.13 -4.07
N VAL A 98 -32.52 -83.89 -2.85
CA VAL A 98 -33.92 -84.17 -2.46
C VAL A 98 -34.74 -82.90 -2.64
N VAL A 99 -35.81 -82.97 -3.43
CA VAL A 99 -36.74 -81.86 -3.64
C VAL A 99 -38.14 -82.18 -3.16
N SER A 100 -38.87 -81.20 -2.62
CA SER A 100 -40.32 -81.31 -2.34
C SER A 100 -41.15 -80.66 -3.46
N TYR A 101 -42.02 -81.44 -4.10
CA TYR A 101 -42.93 -80.96 -5.14
C TYR A 101 -44.32 -81.58 -4.93
N ASP A 102 -45.37 -80.76 -4.95
CA ASP A 102 -46.78 -81.21 -4.81
C ASP A 102 -47.01 -82.10 -3.56
N ASN A 103 -46.43 -81.71 -2.41
CA ASN A 103 -46.45 -82.41 -1.11
C ASN A 103 -45.80 -83.82 -1.10
N GLN A 104 -44.93 -84.15 -2.07
CA GLN A 104 -44.10 -85.36 -2.06
C GLN A 104 -42.64 -85.01 -2.29
N CYS A 105 -41.72 -85.88 -1.84
CA CYS A 105 -40.28 -85.66 -2.04
C CYS A 105 -39.69 -86.62 -3.06
N PHE A 106 -38.71 -86.14 -3.81
CA PHE A 106 -38.06 -86.86 -4.89
C PHE A 106 -36.55 -86.63 -4.83
N ILE A 107 -35.76 -87.68 -4.97
CA ILE A 107 -34.33 -87.61 -5.22
C ILE A 107 -34.11 -87.51 -6.72
N ALA A 108 -33.35 -86.49 -7.15
CA ALA A 108 -32.95 -86.32 -8.54
C ALA A 108 -31.99 -87.43 -8.99
N GLN A 109 -32.25 -88.01 -10.15
CA GLN A 109 -31.43 -89.02 -10.83
C GLN A 109 -31.26 -88.67 -12.31
N ASN A 110 -30.15 -89.07 -12.92
CA ASN A 110 -29.82 -88.78 -14.33
C ASN A 110 -29.83 -87.29 -14.76
N ASN A 111 -29.59 -86.36 -13.83
CA ASN A 111 -29.46 -84.89 -13.96
C ASN A 111 -30.66 -84.22 -14.68
N PRO A 112 -31.83 -84.12 -14.02
CA PRO A 112 -33.01 -83.48 -14.60
C PRO A 112 -32.78 -81.97 -14.83
N GLY A 113 -33.17 -81.48 -16.01
CA GLY A 113 -33.22 -80.05 -16.29
C GLY A 113 -34.47 -79.39 -15.71
N VAL A 114 -34.48 -78.05 -15.62
CA VAL A 114 -35.62 -77.24 -15.08
C VAL A 114 -36.96 -77.47 -15.78
N TRP A 115 -36.96 -78.03 -16.99
CA TRP A 115 -38.15 -78.34 -17.79
C TRP A 115 -38.83 -79.66 -17.38
N GLU A 116 -38.16 -80.53 -16.63
CA GLU A 116 -38.69 -81.81 -16.17
C GLU A 116 -39.18 -81.69 -14.72
N THR A 117 -40.44 -82.03 -14.49
CA THR A 117 -41.09 -81.89 -13.17
C THR A 117 -41.03 -83.21 -12.40
N PRO A 118 -40.75 -83.21 -11.08
CA PRO A 118 -40.68 -84.44 -10.27
C PRO A 118 -41.93 -85.31 -10.39
N SER A 119 -41.73 -86.59 -10.75
CA SER A 119 -42.80 -87.55 -11.07
C SER A 119 -42.33 -88.97 -10.81
N ALA A 120 -43.15 -89.78 -10.09
CA ALA A 120 -42.86 -91.17 -9.74
C ALA A 120 -42.68 -92.12 -10.95
N SER A 121 -43.06 -91.67 -12.14
CA SER A 121 -43.01 -92.44 -13.39
C SER A 121 -41.88 -91.99 -14.32
N SER A 122 -41.14 -90.95 -13.95
CA SER A 122 -40.01 -90.42 -14.74
C SER A 122 -38.71 -91.08 -14.29
N TRP A 123 -37.86 -91.45 -15.25
CA TRP A 123 -36.56 -92.04 -14.96
C TRP A 123 -35.55 -91.04 -14.34
N PHE A 124 -35.91 -89.75 -14.29
CA PHE A 124 -35.09 -88.70 -13.69
C PHE A 124 -35.36 -88.49 -12.19
N TRP A 125 -36.35 -89.17 -11.60
CA TRP A 125 -36.76 -88.93 -10.22
C TRP A 125 -37.06 -90.24 -9.49
N SER A 126 -36.60 -90.35 -8.25
CA SER A 126 -36.96 -91.44 -7.35
C SER A 126 -37.71 -90.88 -6.15
N LEU A 127 -38.91 -91.40 -5.87
CA LEU A 127 -39.70 -90.95 -4.72
C LEU A 127 -38.96 -91.24 -3.41
N THR A 128 -38.91 -90.26 -2.53
CA THR A 128 -38.37 -90.36 -1.17
C THR A 128 -39.33 -89.69 -0.20
N GLU A 129 -39.19 -89.94 1.10
CA GLU A 129 -40.01 -89.28 2.10
C GLU A 129 -39.50 -87.85 2.35
N CYS A 130 -40.43 -86.89 2.41
CA CYS A 130 -40.13 -85.55 2.92
C CYS A 130 -39.93 -85.69 4.41
N SER A 131 -38.68 -85.62 4.86
CA SER A 131 -38.36 -85.77 6.28
C SER A 131 -38.70 -84.48 7.04
N ASP A 132 -39.98 -84.30 7.37
CA ASP A 132 -40.43 -83.53 8.52
C ASP A 132 -41.24 -84.49 9.44
N GLU A 133 -40.58 -84.92 10.51
CA GLU A 133 -41.07 -85.73 11.64
C GLU A 133 -41.53 -87.20 11.36
N PRO A 134 -41.75 -88.03 12.40
CA PRO A 134 -40.89 -88.38 13.55
C PRO A 134 -40.90 -89.92 13.78
N VAL A 135 -39.82 -90.54 14.25
CA VAL A 135 -39.88 -91.96 14.68
C VAL A 135 -38.96 -92.13 15.92
N ASN A 136 -39.47 -92.02 17.14
CA ASN A 136 -40.08 -93.10 17.97
C ASN A 136 -39.08 -94.21 18.36
N PRO A 137 -39.04 -94.76 19.61
CA PRO A 137 -39.52 -94.32 20.94
C PRO A 137 -38.43 -94.33 22.05
N GLU A 138 -38.72 -93.61 23.15
CA GLU A 138 -38.59 -94.04 24.56
C GLU A 138 -37.35 -94.85 25.04
N PRO A 139 -36.78 -94.52 26.21
CA PRO A 139 -36.52 -93.20 26.79
C PRO A 139 -35.01 -93.13 27.12
N GLU A 140 -34.21 -92.49 26.27
CA GLU A 140 -32.89 -92.09 26.73
C GLU A 140 -33.05 -91.01 27.81
N PRO A 141 -32.28 -91.10 28.90
CA PRO A 141 -32.42 -90.22 30.05
C PRO A 141 -32.35 -88.77 29.57
N GLU A 142 -33.30 -87.91 29.98
CA GLU A 142 -33.33 -86.49 29.66
C GLU A 142 -31.92 -85.90 29.68
N GLU A 143 -31.33 -85.79 28.49
CA GLU A 143 -29.99 -85.28 28.34
C GLU A 143 -30.04 -83.79 28.66
N THR A 144 -29.05 -83.34 29.41
CA THR A 144 -28.94 -81.93 29.76
C THR A 144 -28.53 -81.17 28.51
N GLU A 145 -29.38 -80.26 28.03
CA GLU A 145 -29.09 -79.40 26.90
C GLU A 145 -28.21 -78.23 27.36
N LEU A 146 -27.11 -77.99 26.65
CA LEU A 146 -26.22 -76.85 26.84
C LEU A 146 -25.97 -76.15 25.50
N SER A 147 -26.21 -74.85 25.45
CA SER A 147 -25.76 -73.98 24.35
C SER A 147 -25.08 -72.72 24.88
N ILE A 148 -24.00 -72.28 24.21
CA ILE A 148 -23.37 -70.99 24.51
C ILE A 148 -24.07 -69.93 23.66
N LEU A 149 -24.70 -68.96 24.32
CA LEU A 149 -25.41 -67.84 23.70
C LEU A 149 -24.46 -66.71 23.31
N ALA A 150 -23.42 -66.48 24.12
CA ALA A 150 -22.36 -65.51 23.85
C ALA A 150 -21.06 -65.90 24.59
N PRO A 151 -19.88 -65.62 24.05
CA PRO A 151 -19.64 -65.08 22.70
C PRO A 151 -19.96 -66.12 21.60
N THR A 152 -20.06 -65.68 20.35
CA THR A 152 -20.28 -66.56 19.19
C THR A 152 -18.96 -67.04 18.58
N ALA A 153 -18.97 -68.15 17.83
CA ALA A 153 -17.75 -68.74 17.27
C ALA A 153 -17.06 -67.78 16.29
N GLY A 154 -15.76 -67.56 16.48
CA GLY A 154 -14.95 -66.63 15.70
C GLY A 154 -15.16 -65.16 16.06
N GLN A 155 -15.93 -64.84 17.09
CA GLN A 155 -16.11 -63.45 17.53
C GLN A 155 -14.77 -62.84 17.94
N VAL A 156 -14.49 -61.65 17.43
CA VAL A 156 -13.33 -60.84 17.83
C VAL A 156 -13.71 -59.99 19.04
N VAL A 157 -12.85 -59.97 20.06
CA VAL A 157 -13.03 -59.19 21.30
C VAL A 157 -11.75 -58.42 21.61
N GLN A 158 -11.85 -57.25 22.23
CA GLN A 158 -10.68 -56.40 22.50
C GLN A 158 -10.06 -56.71 23.86
N ALA A 159 -8.73 -56.73 23.94
CA ALA A 159 -8.02 -56.86 25.22
C ALA A 159 -8.39 -55.71 26.18
N ASN A 160 -8.50 -56.03 27.48
CA ASN A 160 -8.95 -55.15 28.58
C ASN A 160 -10.42 -54.72 28.55
N GLU A 161 -11.20 -55.08 27.54
CA GLU A 161 -12.66 -54.85 27.52
C GLU A 161 -13.41 -56.04 28.16
N THR A 162 -14.39 -55.77 29.02
CA THR A 162 -15.13 -56.84 29.74
C THR A 162 -16.35 -57.30 28.94
N ILE A 163 -16.41 -58.58 28.59
CA ILE A 163 -17.55 -59.21 27.89
C ILE A 163 -18.27 -60.22 28.77
N ALA A 164 -19.50 -60.61 28.40
CA ALA A 164 -20.27 -61.63 29.14
C ALA A 164 -20.28 -62.97 28.39
N ILE A 165 -19.85 -64.04 29.05
CA ILE A 165 -20.04 -65.42 28.61
C ILE A 165 -21.41 -65.88 29.13
N SER A 166 -22.34 -66.16 28.22
CA SER A 166 -23.71 -66.56 28.55
C SER A 166 -24.03 -67.90 27.92
N ALA A 167 -24.68 -68.78 28.67
CA ALA A 167 -25.07 -70.11 28.24
C ALA A 167 -26.50 -70.43 28.70
N HIS A 168 -27.22 -71.16 27.86
CA HIS A 168 -28.47 -71.80 28.22
C HIS A 168 -28.18 -73.23 28.68
N VAL A 169 -28.69 -73.60 29.85
CA VAL A 169 -28.60 -74.94 30.42
C VAL A 169 -29.99 -75.35 30.86
N ASP A 170 -30.51 -76.41 30.25
CA ASP A 170 -31.80 -76.98 30.62
C ASP A 170 -31.68 -78.51 30.78
N GLY A 171 -32.39 -79.08 31.75
CA GLY A 171 -32.30 -80.49 32.07
C GLY A 171 -32.19 -80.78 33.57
N ASN A 172 -32.97 -81.76 34.01
CA ASN A 172 -33.26 -82.02 35.43
C ASN A 172 -32.08 -82.61 36.21
N GLN A 173 -31.04 -83.07 35.50
CA GLN A 173 -29.85 -83.69 36.09
C GLN A 173 -28.71 -82.69 36.33
N ALA A 174 -28.76 -81.51 35.72
CA ALA A 174 -27.78 -80.45 35.89
C ALA A 174 -27.83 -79.89 37.31
N ALA A 175 -26.72 -79.99 38.06
CA ALA A 175 -26.59 -79.40 39.38
C ALA A 175 -25.65 -78.19 39.39
N LYS A 176 -24.72 -78.11 38.43
CA LYS A 176 -23.70 -77.05 38.38
C LYS A 176 -23.21 -76.78 36.97
N VAL A 177 -23.05 -75.50 36.63
CA VAL A 177 -22.41 -75.04 35.39
C VAL A 177 -21.12 -74.29 35.72
N GLU A 178 -20.07 -74.53 34.94
CA GLU A 178 -18.78 -73.86 35.07
C GLU A 178 -18.41 -73.13 33.78
N PHE A 179 -17.89 -71.91 33.92
CA PHE A 179 -17.40 -71.08 32.83
C PHE A 179 -15.87 -71.04 32.86
N TRP A 180 -15.26 -71.34 31.73
CA TRP A 180 -13.83 -71.45 31.56
C TRP A 180 -13.38 -70.72 30.31
N VAL A 181 -12.14 -70.25 30.29
CA VAL A 181 -11.47 -69.77 29.08
C VAL A 181 -10.13 -70.47 28.97
N SER A 182 -9.92 -71.10 27.82
CA SER A 182 -8.82 -72.01 27.53
C SER A 182 -8.71 -73.07 28.63
N SER A 183 -7.68 -73.01 29.48
CA SER A 183 -7.46 -73.94 30.60
C SER A 183 -7.73 -73.33 31.98
N THR A 184 -8.28 -72.12 32.07
CA THR A 184 -8.50 -71.41 33.34
C THR A 184 -9.99 -71.33 33.68
N LYS A 185 -10.35 -71.75 34.91
CA LYS A 185 -11.72 -71.63 35.44
C LYS A 185 -11.99 -70.20 35.84
N LEU A 186 -13.04 -69.60 35.28
CA LEU A 186 -13.48 -68.26 35.66
C LEU A 186 -14.47 -68.33 36.82
N ALA A 187 -15.50 -69.18 36.69
CA ALA A 187 -16.55 -69.29 37.70
C ALA A 187 -17.27 -70.65 37.68
N GLU A 188 -17.97 -70.96 38.78
CA GLU A 188 -19.00 -71.98 38.84
C GLU A 188 -20.29 -71.42 39.43
N LYS A 189 -21.43 -71.93 38.96
CA LYS A 189 -22.76 -71.57 39.45
C LYS A 189 -23.61 -72.83 39.62
N ALA A 190 -24.36 -72.90 40.72
CA ALA A 190 -25.31 -73.98 40.94
C ALA A 190 -26.51 -73.82 39.98
N VAL A 191 -26.92 -74.92 39.35
CA VAL A 191 -28.09 -74.98 38.46
C VAL A 191 -29.34 -75.27 39.30
N ASN A 192 -30.44 -74.57 39.02
CA ASN A 192 -31.75 -74.83 39.64
C ASN A 192 -32.83 -74.88 38.56
N GLU A 193 -33.88 -75.69 38.80
CA GLU A 193 -34.94 -76.00 37.81
C GLU A 193 -35.73 -74.77 37.30
N SER A 194 -35.65 -73.63 37.99
CA SER A 194 -36.37 -72.40 37.63
C SER A 194 -35.55 -71.40 36.81
N ASN A 195 -34.25 -71.64 36.59
CA ASN A 195 -33.41 -70.79 35.76
C ASN A 195 -32.64 -71.61 34.73
N THR A 196 -32.85 -71.30 33.46
CA THR A 196 -32.18 -72.00 32.35
C THR A 196 -31.14 -71.14 31.65
N GLN A 197 -30.85 -69.92 32.12
CA GLN A 197 -29.79 -69.07 31.56
C GLN A 197 -28.77 -68.66 32.63
N TYR A 198 -27.50 -68.86 32.29
CA TYR A 198 -26.37 -68.62 33.17
C TYR A 198 -25.35 -67.73 32.46
N SER A 199 -24.82 -66.74 33.15
CA SER A 199 -23.84 -65.81 32.55
C SER A 199 -22.73 -65.44 33.53
N HIS A 200 -21.53 -65.16 33.03
CA HIS A 200 -20.39 -64.66 33.79
C HIS A 200 -19.57 -63.68 32.96
N ALA A 201 -19.07 -62.61 33.59
CA ALA A 201 -18.22 -61.63 32.91
C ALA A 201 -16.78 -62.14 32.78
N TRP A 202 -16.15 -61.88 31.65
CA TRP A 202 -14.76 -62.20 31.35
C TRP A 202 -14.09 -61.01 30.68
N THR A 203 -12.92 -60.63 31.20
CA THR A 203 -12.07 -59.56 30.64
C THR A 203 -10.78 -60.20 30.15
N PRO A 204 -10.58 -60.42 28.84
CA PRO A 204 -9.30 -60.88 28.31
C PRO A 204 -8.21 -59.83 28.53
N VAL A 205 -7.01 -60.24 28.94
CA VAL A 205 -5.86 -59.33 29.15
C VAL A 205 -4.70 -59.59 28.19
N GLU A 206 -4.71 -60.72 27.48
CA GLU A 206 -3.67 -61.10 26.52
C GLU A 206 -4.30 -61.31 25.14
N ALA A 207 -3.69 -60.71 24.12
CA ALA A 207 -4.11 -60.86 22.73
C ALA A 207 -3.75 -62.25 22.18
N GLY A 208 -4.64 -62.81 21.36
CA GLY A 208 -4.53 -64.14 20.77
C GLY A 208 -5.87 -64.91 20.78
N ASN A 209 -5.86 -66.11 20.20
CA ASN A 209 -7.06 -66.96 20.20
C ASN A 209 -7.31 -67.56 21.58
N ALA A 210 -8.52 -67.39 22.11
CA ALA A 210 -8.98 -67.95 23.36
C ALA A 210 -10.21 -68.84 23.13
N THR A 211 -10.30 -69.98 23.81
CA THR A 211 -11.45 -70.88 23.68
C THR A 211 -12.29 -70.82 24.94
N VAL A 212 -13.46 -70.21 24.88
CA VAL A 212 -14.43 -70.20 25.98
C VAL A 212 -15.08 -71.58 26.05
N ASN A 213 -15.06 -72.21 27.22
CA ASN A 213 -15.70 -73.50 27.48
C ASN A 213 -16.76 -73.34 28.56
N VAL A 214 -17.91 -73.97 28.36
CA VAL A 214 -18.95 -74.12 29.38
C VAL A 214 -19.16 -75.61 29.65
N PHE A 215 -19.07 -75.99 30.92
CA PHE A 215 -19.20 -77.37 31.36
C PHE A 215 -20.38 -77.50 32.32
N VAL A 216 -21.23 -78.51 32.15
CA VAL A 216 -22.33 -78.82 33.06
C VAL A 216 -22.07 -80.14 33.77
N PHE A 217 -22.37 -80.19 35.06
CA PHE A 217 -22.12 -81.31 35.95
C PHE A 217 -23.39 -81.71 36.71
N ASP A 218 -23.51 -82.99 37.04
CA ASP A 218 -24.56 -83.52 37.89
C ASP A 218 -24.27 -83.30 39.39
N LYS A 219 -25.21 -83.73 40.25
CA LYS A 219 -25.08 -83.64 41.72
C LYS A 219 -23.93 -84.48 42.31
N ASN A 220 -23.34 -85.40 41.54
CA ASN A 220 -22.18 -86.19 41.93
C ASN A 220 -20.86 -85.58 41.44
N ASN A 221 -20.89 -84.35 40.88
CA ASN A 221 -19.76 -83.68 40.22
C ASN A 221 -19.22 -84.44 39.00
N GLN A 222 -20.02 -85.28 38.35
CA GLN A 222 -19.66 -85.87 37.07
C GLN A 222 -20.03 -84.90 35.95
N LYS A 223 -19.11 -84.63 35.01
CA LYS A 223 -19.38 -83.77 33.85
C LYS A 223 -20.36 -84.50 32.95
N ILE A 224 -21.52 -83.90 32.73
CA ILE A 224 -22.60 -84.47 31.92
C ILE A 224 -22.71 -83.82 30.55
N GLU A 225 -22.34 -82.55 30.39
CA GLU A 225 -22.36 -81.88 29.07
C GLU A 225 -21.24 -80.83 28.93
N GLN A 226 -20.82 -80.53 27.69
CA GLN A 226 -19.83 -79.48 27.42
C GLN A 226 -20.00 -78.83 26.04
N LYS A 227 -19.81 -77.49 25.99
CA LYS A 227 -19.69 -76.75 24.74
C LYS A 227 -18.50 -75.80 24.81
N SER A 228 -17.96 -75.50 23.64
CA SER A 228 -16.85 -74.57 23.50
C SER A 228 -17.06 -73.66 22.31
N VAL A 229 -16.52 -72.45 22.42
CA VAL A 229 -16.55 -71.44 21.37
C VAL A 229 -15.19 -70.74 21.34
N SER A 230 -14.56 -70.68 20.17
CA SER A 230 -13.31 -69.96 20.00
C SER A 230 -13.59 -68.51 19.67
N VAL A 231 -12.83 -67.62 20.30
CA VAL A 231 -12.83 -66.17 20.05
C VAL A 231 -11.40 -65.71 19.81
N THR A 232 -11.25 -64.60 19.09
CA THR A 232 -9.94 -63.97 18.85
C THR A 232 -9.88 -62.71 19.69
N VAL A 233 -8.91 -62.63 20.61
CA VAL A 233 -8.64 -61.41 21.36
C VAL A 233 -7.65 -60.58 20.56
N GLU A 234 -8.09 -59.43 20.07
CA GLU A 234 -7.19 -58.47 19.41
C GLU A 234 -6.56 -57.54 20.44
N ALA A 235 -5.32 -57.15 20.15
CA ALA A 235 -4.64 -56.11 20.92
C ALA A 235 -5.29 -54.77 20.60
N GLU A 236 -5.48 -53.92 21.60
CA GLU A 236 -5.97 -52.56 21.40
C GLU A 236 -4.95 -51.80 20.53
N VAL A 237 -5.36 -51.37 19.34
CA VAL A 237 -4.55 -50.53 18.44
C VAL A 237 -5.06 -49.10 18.58
N THR A 238 -4.28 -48.24 19.22
CA THR A 238 -4.40 -46.79 19.07
C THR A 238 -3.53 -46.38 17.89
N GLU A 239 -4.12 -46.13 16.72
CA GLU A 239 -3.40 -45.41 15.66
C GLU A 239 -3.46 -43.91 15.99
N ASP A 240 -2.36 -43.38 16.52
CA ASP A 240 -2.13 -41.95 16.63
C ASP A 240 -1.61 -41.46 15.27
N PHE A 241 -2.41 -40.73 14.50
CA PHE A 241 -1.94 -39.99 13.31
C PHE A 241 -1.00 -38.87 13.78
N VAL A 242 0.19 -38.77 13.19
CA VAL A 242 1.23 -37.83 13.62
C VAL A 242 1.52 -36.86 12.49
N ALA A 243 1.19 -35.58 12.68
CA ALA A 243 1.48 -34.55 11.68
C ALA A 243 2.98 -34.51 11.29
N PRO A 244 3.31 -34.13 10.04
CA PRO A 244 4.67 -34.13 9.52
C PRO A 244 5.58 -33.19 10.32
N VAL A 245 6.90 -33.38 10.24
CA VAL A 245 7.90 -32.47 10.81
C VAL A 245 8.62 -31.73 9.68
N VAL A 246 8.61 -30.39 9.71
CA VAL A 246 9.29 -29.54 8.73
C VAL A 246 10.33 -28.61 9.37
N LYS A 247 11.51 -28.49 8.75
CA LYS A 247 12.63 -27.63 9.20
C LYS A 247 13.36 -27.00 8.04
N PHE A 248 13.71 -25.71 8.16
CA PHE A 248 14.65 -25.08 7.26
C PHE A 248 16.08 -25.58 7.53
N ILE A 249 16.77 -25.99 6.47
CA ILE A 249 18.23 -26.20 6.44
C ILE A 249 18.90 -24.88 6.04
N THR A 250 18.39 -24.23 4.99
CA THR A 250 18.78 -22.88 4.55
C THR A 250 17.56 -22.08 4.07
N PRO A 251 17.52 -20.75 4.27
CA PRO A 251 18.49 -19.93 5.01
C PRO A 251 18.40 -20.11 6.53
N ALA A 252 19.44 -19.68 7.25
CA ALA A 252 19.40 -19.65 8.71
C ALA A 252 18.57 -18.46 9.21
N ASN A 253 17.95 -18.58 10.37
CA ASN A 253 17.21 -17.48 10.96
C ASN A 253 18.17 -16.33 11.34
N GLY A 254 17.89 -15.12 10.88
CA GLY A 254 18.72 -13.94 11.00
C GLY A 254 19.81 -13.80 9.93
N SER A 255 19.81 -14.63 8.89
CA SER A 255 20.74 -14.45 7.76
C SER A 255 20.55 -13.09 7.07
N THR A 256 21.65 -12.54 6.58
CA THR A 256 21.67 -11.32 5.77
C THR A 256 22.13 -11.65 4.36
N ILE A 257 21.44 -11.15 3.34
CA ILE A 257 21.83 -11.26 1.92
C ILE A 257 21.63 -9.91 1.23
N LYS A 258 22.17 -9.71 0.03
CA LYS A 258 21.90 -8.50 -0.76
C LYS A 258 20.77 -8.65 -1.77
N VAL A 259 20.16 -7.55 -2.22
CA VAL A 259 19.03 -7.53 -3.19
C VAL A 259 19.34 -8.28 -4.50
N THR A 260 20.59 -8.38 -4.91
CA THR A 260 20.99 -9.11 -6.14
C THR A 260 21.47 -10.55 -5.90
N GLU A 261 21.52 -11.00 -4.63
CA GLU A 261 21.99 -12.33 -4.27
C GLU A 261 20.84 -13.35 -4.24
N SER A 262 21.01 -14.47 -4.96
CA SER A 262 20.11 -15.62 -4.85
C SER A 262 20.35 -16.35 -3.52
N VAL A 263 19.29 -16.62 -2.77
CA VAL A 263 19.30 -17.50 -1.60
C VAL A 263 18.83 -18.90 -1.98
N ALA A 264 19.67 -19.87 -1.66
CA ALA A 264 19.29 -21.28 -1.73
C ALA A 264 18.36 -21.61 -0.56
N ILE A 265 17.11 -21.95 -0.88
CA ILE A 265 16.14 -22.47 0.08
C ILE A 265 16.26 -23.99 0.10
N SER A 266 16.55 -24.54 1.27
CA SER A 266 16.60 -25.98 1.50
C SER A 266 15.78 -26.31 2.73
N VAL A 267 14.78 -27.18 2.57
CA VAL A 267 13.82 -27.55 3.62
C VAL A 267 13.81 -29.07 3.77
N ASN A 268 13.93 -29.54 5.00
CA ASN A 268 13.73 -30.94 5.35
C ASN A 268 12.28 -31.13 5.82
N ALA A 269 11.58 -32.09 5.22
CA ALA A 269 10.24 -32.49 5.66
C ALA A 269 10.16 -34.02 5.73
N THR A 270 9.70 -34.54 6.87
CA THR A 270 9.59 -35.98 7.13
C THR A 270 8.29 -36.28 7.84
N ASP A 271 7.65 -37.38 7.47
CA ASP A 271 6.52 -37.93 8.23
C ASP A 271 6.91 -39.25 8.93
N THR A 272 6.37 -39.48 10.12
CA THR A 272 6.63 -40.68 10.94
C THR A 272 5.94 -41.92 10.36
N ASP A 273 4.77 -41.77 9.77
CA ASP A 273 4.01 -42.82 9.07
C ASP A 273 4.27 -42.84 7.54
N ASN A 274 5.10 -41.91 7.06
CA ASN A 274 5.67 -41.86 5.72
C ASN A 274 4.64 -41.65 4.60
N ASP A 275 3.66 -40.77 4.83
CA ASP A 275 2.58 -40.43 3.90
C ASP A 275 2.47 -38.92 3.55
N LEU A 276 3.56 -38.15 3.71
CA LEU A 276 3.67 -36.74 3.31
C LEU A 276 3.12 -36.50 1.88
N THR A 277 2.20 -35.55 1.71
CA THR A 277 1.54 -35.26 0.44
C THR A 277 2.00 -33.96 -0.22
N ALA A 278 2.28 -32.92 0.57
CA ALA A 278 2.63 -31.60 0.03
C ALA A 278 3.64 -30.85 0.91
N LEU A 279 4.53 -30.10 0.25
CA LEU A 279 5.36 -29.07 0.87
C LEU A 279 5.23 -27.75 0.11
N VAL A 280 4.81 -26.69 0.81
CA VAL A 280 4.71 -25.33 0.25
C VAL A 280 5.65 -24.39 0.99
N VAL A 281 6.50 -23.68 0.24
CA VAL A 281 7.36 -22.62 0.78
C VAL A 281 6.88 -21.25 0.32
N LYS A 282 6.77 -20.32 1.27
CA LYS A 282 6.32 -18.94 1.07
C LYS A 282 7.37 -17.96 1.56
N ALA A 283 7.49 -16.80 0.91
CA ALA A 283 8.14 -15.60 1.45
C ALA A 283 7.11 -14.50 1.63
N ASN A 284 7.03 -13.90 2.82
CA ASN A 284 6.08 -12.82 3.14
C ASN A 284 4.64 -13.14 2.66
N ASN A 285 4.21 -14.39 2.88
CA ASN A 285 2.93 -14.97 2.47
C ASN A 285 2.73 -15.28 0.97
N LYS A 286 3.68 -14.96 0.09
CA LYS A 286 3.65 -15.35 -1.32
C LYS A 286 4.33 -16.69 -1.53
N GLN A 287 3.66 -17.64 -2.17
CA GLN A 287 4.24 -18.95 -2.53
C GLN A 287 5.41 -18.77 -3.50
N ILE A 288 6.55 -19.37 -3.17
CA ILE A 288 7.77 -19.37 -3.99
C ILE A 288 7.89 -20.71 -4.71
N CYS A 289 7.75 -21.81 -3.98
CA CYS A 289 7.90 -23.15 -4.49
C CYS A 289 6.90 -24.11 -3.83
N SER A 290 6.51 -25.14 -4.56
CA SER A 290 5.59 -26.20 -4.12
C SER A 290 6.12 -27.53 -4.63
N PHE A 291 6.01 -28.57 -3.81
CA PHE A 291 6.48 -29.92 -4.11
C PHE A 291 5.38 -30.92 -3.77
N ASP A 292 5.15 -31.86 -4.70
CA ASP A 292 4.20 -32.96 -4.57
C ASP A 292 5.02 -34.25 -4.49
N GLU A 293 5.53 -34.67 -3.32
CA GLU A 293 6.36 -35.90 -3.26
C GLU A 293 6.16 -36.79 -2.03
N THR A 294 6.18 -38.09 -2.33
CA THR A 294 6.12 -39.23 -1.42
C THR A 294 7.46 -39.98 -1.27
N ASN A 295 8.66 -39.39 -1.53
CA ASN A 295 9.96 -40.08 -1.27
C ASN A 295 11.26 -39.23 -1.20
N THR A 296 11.22 -37.89 -1.07
CA THR A 296 12.42 -37.07 -0.79
C THR A 296 12.34 -36.39 0.57
N GLU A 297 13.36 -36.57 1.41
CA GLU A 297 13.43 -35.94 2.74
C GLU A 297 13.88 -34.47 2.70
N THR A 298 14.48 -34.02 1.59
CA THR A 298 15.02 -32.65 1.44
C THR A 298 14.62 -32.03 0.12
N PHE A 299 14.05 -30.83 0.20
CA PHE A 299 13.47 -30.07 -0.90
C PHE A 299 14.26 -28.78 -1.11
N THR A 300 14.53 -28.42 -2.36
CA THR A 300 15.36 -27.26 -2.69
C THR A 300 14.72 -26.37 -3.74
N CYS A 301 14.72 -25.06 -3.51
CA CYS A 301 14.39 -24.05 -4.51
C CYS A 301 15.28 -22.81 -4.34
N GLU A 302 15.37 -21.96 -5.36
CA GLU A 302 16.12 -20.70 -5.28
C GLU A 302 15.13 -19.55 -5.13
N TRP A 303 15.52 -18.54 -4.35
CA TRP A 303 14.76 -17.31 -4.22
C TRP A 303 15.70 -16.12 -4.31
N GLN A 304 15.31 -15.09 -5.04
CA GLN A 304 16.05 -13.83 -5.11
C GLN A 304 15.07 -12.71 -4.76
N SER A 305 15.52 -11.79 -3.91
CA SER A 305 14.74 -10.58 -3.63
C SER A 305 14.91 -9.57 -4.77
N THR A 306 14.02 -8.58 -4.82
CA THR A 306 14.17 -7.37 -5.65
C THR A 306 14.12 -6.11 -4.81
N GLN A 307 13.90 -6.26 -3.50
CA GLN A 307 13.72 -5.19 -2.52
C GLN A 307 14.45 -5.57 -1.24
N ALA A 308 14.98 -4.56 -0.55
CA ALA A 308 15.58 -4.76 0.76
C ALA A 308 14.52 -4.88 1.86
N GLY A 309 14.97 -5.12 3.08
CA GLY A 309 14.13 -5.29 4.24
C GLY A 309 13.97 -6.76 4.63
N SER A 310 13.07 -7.00 5.58
CA SER A 310 13.00 -8.31 6.20
C SER A 310 12.03 -9.26 5.51
N VAL A 311 12.52 -10.46 5.21
CA VAL A 311 11.73 -11.51 4.57
C VAL A 311 11.55 -12.68 5.53
N THR A 312 10.29 -13.04 5.77
CA THR A 312 9.92 -14.22 6.53
C THR A 312 9.61 -15.35 5.56
N PHE A 313 10.44 -16.39 5.56
CA PHE A 313 10.15 -17.64 4.88
C PHE A 313 9.31 -18.54 5.79
N SER A 314 8.27 -19.15 5.22
CA SER A 314 7.41 -20.12 5.88
C SER A 314 7.35 -21.39 5.04
N ALA A 315 7.64 -22.53 5.64
CA ALA A 315 7.51 -23.84 5.00
C ALA A 315 6.39 -24.63 5.70
N ILE A 316 5.45 -25.13 4.91
CA ILE A 316 4.23 -25.81 5.35
C ILE A 316 4.23 -27.21 4.74
N ALA A 317 4.34 -28.24 5.58
CA ALA A 317 4.25 -29.65 5.19
C ALA A 317 2.84 -30.18 5.53
N THR A 318 2.28 -31.03 4.69
CA THR A 318 0.93 -31.62 4.86
C THR A 318 0.95 -33.10 4.50
N ASP A 319 0.26 -33.93 5.28
CA ASP A 319 0.16 -35.40 5.10
C ASP A 319 -1.14 -35.82 4.39
N ALA A 320 -1.41 -37.13 4.31
CA ALA A 320 -2.59 -37.67 3.63
C ALA A 320 -3.89 -37.59 4.46
N GLN A 321 -3.81 -37.21 5.74
CA GLN A 321 -4.96 -36.95 6.61
C GLN A 321 -5.20 -35.45 6.83
N ASP A 322 -4.60 -34.59 6.00
CA ASP A 322 -4.66 -33.14 6.07
C ASP A 322 -4.08 -32.55 7.37
N LEU A 323 -3.26 -33.29 8.13
CA LEU A 323 -2.50 -32.71 9.23
C LEU A 323 -1.29 -31.97 8.66
N SER A 324 -0.95 -30.84 9.29
CA SER A 324 0.12 -29.98 8.79
C SER A 324 1.00 -29.43 9.89
N SER A 325 2.25 -29.17 9.55
CA SER A 325 3.18 -28.42 10.37
C SER A 325 3.77 -27.25 9.61
N THR A 326 4.10 -26.18 10.32
CA THR A 326 4.67 -24.97 9.75
C THR A 326 5.91 -24.56 10.53
N THR A 327 6.96 -24.18 9.80
CA THR A 327 8.16 -23.57 10.37
C THR A 327 8.44 -22.24 9.66
N SER A 328 9.18 -21.35 10.29
CA SER A 328 9.53 -20.07 9.68
C SER A 328 10.91 -19.59 10.08
N VAL A 329 11.60 -18.96 9.14
CA VAL A 329 12.88 -18.27 9.35
C VAL A 329 12.77 -16.85 8.80
N LYS A 330 13.34 -15.89 9.51
CA LYS A 330 13.37 -14.48 9.11
C LYS A 330 14.78 -14.14 8.65
N ILE A 331 14.92 -13.55 7.48
CA ILE A 331 16.19 -13.02 6.98
C ILE A 331 16.08 -11.50 6.79
N THR A 332 17.22 -10.85 6.63
CA THR A 332 17.33 -9.44 6.23
C THR A 332 17.93 -9.39 4.83
N VAL A 333 17.26 -8.73 3.91
CA VAL A 333 17.83 -8.36 2.62
C VAL A 333 18.36 -6.94 2.77
N GLU A 334 19.65 -6.77 2.62
CA GLU A 334 20.31 -5.46 2.57
C GLU A 334 20.38 -4.97 1.13
N GLU A 335 20.31 -3.66 0.92
CA GLU A 335 20.54 -3.09 -0.40
C GLU A 335 22.00 -3.31 -0.80
N ASP A 336 22.22 -3.48 -2.12
CA ASP A 336 23.52 -3.09 -2.64
C ASP A 336 23.63 -1.59 -2.42
N VAL A 337 24.57 -1.16 -1.58
CA VAL A 337 24.82 0.27 -1.36
C VAL A 337 25.28 0.86 -2.69
N VAL A 338 24.35 1.43 -3.45
CA VAL A 338 24.65 2.20 -4.65
C VAL A 338 25.16 3.53 -4.15
N GLU A 339 26.46 3.78 -4.33
CA GLU A 339 27.06 5.05 -3.96
C GLU A 339 26.22 6.20 -4.54
N PRO A 340 25.82 7.19 -3.71
CA PRO A 340 25.06 8.32 -4.20
C PRO A 340 25.83 9.04 -5.31
N PRO A 341 25.15 9.60 -6.32
CA PRO A 341 25.79 10.23 -7.45
C PRO A 341 26.62 11.43 -6.99
N VAL A 342 27.91 11.44 -7.35
CA VAL A 342 28.80 12.59 -7.15
C VAL A 342 28.83 13.44 -8.41
N THR A 343 28.38 14.68 -8.32
CA THR A 343 28.47 15.68 -9.38
C THR A 343 29.77 16.46 -9.27
N GLY A 344 30.52 16.53 -10.37
CA GLY A 344 31.67 17.39 -10.52
C GLY A 344 33.04 16.73 -10.28
N GLU A 345 34.04 17.21 -11.02
CA GLU A 345 35.40 16.66 -11.04
C GLU A 345 36.22 16.97 -9.77
N LEU A 346 35.76 17.87 -8.90
CA LEU A 346 36.54 18.36 -7.75
C LEU A 346 36.65 17.32 -6.63
N CYS A 347 35.72 16.37 -6.55
CA CYS A 347 35.65 15.36 -5.49
C CYS A 347 36.05 13.95 -5.94
N LYS A 348 36.46 13.76 -7.20
CA LYS A 348 36.69 12.42 -7.76
C LYS A 348 37.76 11.60 -7.05
N ASP A 349 38.69 12.27 -6.36
CA ASP A 349 39.82 11.65 -5.67
C ASP A 349 39.54 11.43 -4.17
N PHE A 350 38.32 11.72 -3.70
CA PHE A 350 37.90 11.54 -2.31
C PHE A 350 36.98 10.33 -2.15
N ASN A 351 37.06 9.70 -0.97
CA ASN A 351 36.17 8.64 -0.54
C ASN A 351 34.73 9.13 -0.41
N VAL A 352 33.75 8.38 -0.91
CA VAL A 352 32.32 8.71 -0.81
C VAL A 352 31.71 7.85 0.29
N TYR A 353 31.03 8.48 1.26
CA TYR A 353 30.34 7.73 2.32
C TYR A 353 29.30 6.77 1.70
N PRO A 354 29.22 5.49 2.15
CA PRO A 354 29.81 4.95 3.38
C PRO A 354 31.20 4.31 3.26
N ASP A 355 31.92 4.47 2.14
CA ASP A 355 33.29 3.94 1.99
C ASP A 355 34.34 4.79 2.73
N TRP A 356 34.51 4.54 4.01
CA TRP A 356 35.40 5.30 4.90
C TRP A 356 36.88 5.25 4.51
N THR A 357 37.59 6.38 4.65
CA THR A 357 39.05 6.46 4.44
C THR A 357 39.87 5.46 5.25
N ASN A 358 39.39 5.05 6.43
CA ASN A 358 40.04 4.06 7.30
C ASN A 358 39.13 2.86 7.63
N GLY A 359 38.33 2.42 6.67
CA GLY A 359 37.48 1.21 6.78
C GLY A 359 36.16 1.44 7.51
N ASP A 360 36.18 1.95 8.74
CA ASP A 360 34.97 2.25 9.52
C ASP A 360 34.94 3.66 10.15
N HIS A 361 35.93 4.51 9.84
CA HIS A 361 36.07 5.85 10.42
C HIS A 361 36.93 6.79 9.56
N ALA A 362 36.91 8.08 9.91
CA ALA A 362 37.84 9.09 9.42
C ALA A 362 38.70 9.63 10.58
N THR A 363 39.94 10.02 10.27
CA THR A 363 40.88 10.64 11.20
C THR A 363 41.16 12.09 10.83
N GLY A 364 41.74 12.87 11.74
CA GLY A 364 41.96 14.31 11.53
C GLY A 364 42.74 14.60 10.24
N GLY A 365 42.12 15.34 9.32
CA GLY A 365 42.64 15.70 8.00
C GLY A 365 42.04 14.88 6.84
N ASP A 366 41.43 13.74 7.10
CA ASP A 366 40.79 12.91 6.08
C ASP A 366 39.61 13.63 5.45
N ILE A 367 39.37 13.41 4.15
CA ILE A 367 38.28 14.03 3.40
C ILE A 367 37.31 12.94 2.94
N MET A 368 36.03 13.15 3.24
CA MET A 368 34.93 12.27 2.86
C MET A 368 33.86 13.08 2.14
N VAL A 369 33.29 12.53 1.09
CA VAL A 369 32.17 13.11 0.33
C VAL A 369 30.87 12.52 0.85
N HIS A 370 29.90 13.39 1.11
CA HIS A 370 28.54 13.02 1.46
C HIS A 370 27.59 14.09 0.92
N ASN A 371 26.52 13.67 0.23
CA ASN A 371 25.54 14.56 -0.41
C ASN A 371 26.17 15.67 -1.27
N ASN A 372 27.11 15.29 -2.15
CA ASN A 372 27.83 16.22 -3.04
C ASN A 372 28.67 17.30 -2.36
N ILE A 373 28.98 17.12 -1.07
CA ILE A 373 29.83 18.01 -0.30
C ILE A 373 31.00 17.19 0.26
N ALA A 374 32.22 17.67 0.04
CA ALA A 374 33.40 17.16 0.70
C ALA A 374 33.54 17.78 2.08
N TYR A 375 33.78 16.94 3.08
CA TYR A 375 34.01 17.31 4.47
C TYR A 375 35.38 16.82 4.92
N SER A 376 36.12 17.67 5.62
CA SER A 376 37.37 17.28 6.27
C SER A 376 37.12 16.96 7.74
N ALA A 377 37.54 15.77 8.18
CA ALA A 377 37.48 15.39 9.59
C ALA A 377 38.44 16.25 10.41
N ILE A 378 37.96 16.91 11.46
CA ILE A 378 38.77 17.74 12.35
C ILE A 378 39.59 16.87 13.32
N TYR A 379 39.01 15.75 13.74
CA TYR A 379 39.60 14.73 14.61
C TYR A 379 39.01 13.36 14.27
N TRP A 380 39.35 12.30 15.01
CA TRP A 380 38.78 10.97 14.81
C TRP A 380 37.25 11.00 14.90
N THR A 381 36.56 10.46 13.91
CA THR A 381 35.10 10.42 13.90
C THR A 381 34.55 9.22 13.12
N GLN A 382 33.39 8.75 13.57
CA GLN A 382 32.55 7.72 12.93
C GLN A 382 31.16 8.25 12.60
N THR A 383 30.92 9.56 12.80
CA THR A 383 29.63 10.18 12.52
C THR A 383 29.55 10.54 11.04
N LEU A 384 28.33 10.47 10.49
CA LEU A 384 28.05 10.77 9.08
C LEU A 384 28.75 12.08 8.64
N PRO A 385 29.46 12.13 7.49
CA PRO A 385 30.19 13.33 7.11
C PRO A 385 29.32 14.58 7.02
N GLY A 386 29.73 15.63 7.74
CA GLY A 386 28.98 16.88 7.85
C GLY A 386 27.84 16.88 8.86
N SER A 387 27.61 15.79 9.60
CA SER A 387 26.48 15.70 10.54
C SER A 387 26.70 16.41 11.87
N ASP A 388 27.95 16.70 12.25
CA ASP A 388 28.28 17.33 13.52
C ASP A 388 29.59 18.15 13.46
N SER A 389 30.02 18.66 14.62
CA SER A 389 31.22 19.48 14.75
C SER A 389 32.55 18.72 14.60
N SER A 390 32.53 17.40 14.39
CA SER A 390 33.74 16.64 14.05
C SER A 390 34.16 16.83 12.59
N TRP A 391 33.29 17.44 11.77
CA TRP A 391 33.50 17.73 10.36
C TRP A 391 33.60 19.23 10.10
N ALA A 392 34.50 19.61 9.21
CA ALA A 392 34.55 20.93 8.61
C ALA A 392 34.20 20.83 7.12
N LEU A 393 33.31 21.71 6.64
CA LEU A 393 33.01 21.78 5.21
C LEU A 393 34.31 22.11 4.44
N HIS A 394 34.63 21.30 3.44
CA HIS A 394 35.81 21.46 2.59
C HIS A 394 35.45 22.20 1.30
N LEU A 395 34.55 21.62 0.49
CA LEU A 395 34.03 22.21 -0.76
C LEU A 395 32.76 21.48 -1.23
N ASN A 396 31.99 22.10 -2.11
CA ASN A 396 30.94 21.43 -2.87
C ASN A 396 31.56 20.82 -4.15
N CYS A 397 31.21 19.58 -4.47
CA CYS A 397 31.88 18.78 -5.50
C CYS A 397 31.71 19.32 -6.94
N ASP A 398 30.63 20.06 -7.16
CA ASP A 398 30.27 20.72 -8.41
C ASP A 398 30.92 22.11 -8.58
N GLY A 399 31.61 22.62 -7.54
CA GLY A 399 32.23 23.94 -7.54
C GLY A 399 31.30 25.10 -7.14
N THR A 400 30.08 24.82 -6.68
CA THR A 400 29.22 25.83 -6.03
C THR A 400 29.88 26.38 -4.76
N GLU A 401 29.45 27.57 -4.32
CA GLU A 401 30.10 28.26 -3.21
C GLU A 401 29.97 27.45 -1.91
N PRO A 402 31.08 27.21 -1.17
CA PRO A 402 31.05 26.56 0.12
C PRO A 402 30.01 27.16 1.08
N GLY A 403 29.16 26.31 1.67
CA GLY A 403 28.08 26.74 2.57
C GLY A 403 26.76 27.11 1.88
N THR A 404 26.70 26.99 0.56
CA THR A 404 25.45 27.01 -0.23
C THR A 404 25.04 25.60 -0.63
N ALA A 405 23.80 25.44 -1.10
CA ALA A 405 23.30 24.16 -1.59
C ALA A 405 24.12 23.70 -2.81
N PRO A 406 24.59 22.43 -2.85
CA PRO A 406 25.15 21.86 -4.07
C PRO A 406 24.05 21.74 -5.14
N LEU A 407 24.43 21.71 -6.40
CA LEU A 407 23.53 21.61 -7.56
C LEU A 407 22.60 20.42 -7.40
N LEU A 408 23.16 19.23 -7.16
CA LEU A 408 22.39 18.02 -6.89
C LEU A 408 22.05 17.91 -5.40
N SER A 409 20.99 18.61 -5.00
CA SER A 409 20.39 18.58 -3.67
C SER A 409 18.86 18.56 -3.76
N LEU A 410 18.21 18.14 -2.67
CA LEU A 410 16.74 18.12 -2.57
C LEU A 410 16.19 19.53 -2.88
N PRO A 411 15.33 19.68 -3.92
CA PRO A 411 14.76 20.96 -4.24
C PRO A 411 13.85 21.50 -3.13
N ASN A 412 14.02 22.78 -2.84
CA ASN A 412 13.14 23.55 -1.97
C ASN A 412 12.74 24.85 -2.69
N PRO A 413 11.96 24.76 -3.78
CA PRO A 413 11.71 25.90 -4.65
C PRO A 413 10.82 26.94 -3.97
N MET A 414 11.13 28.22 -4.21
CA MET A 414 10.38 29.37 -3.68
C MET A 414 9.00 29.51 -4.33
N ASP A 415 8.89 29.08 -5.58
CA ASP A 415 7.70 29.11 -6.43
C ASP A 415 7.46 27.71 -7.06
N PRO A 416 6.20 27.29 -7.24
CA PRO A 416 5.91 26.00 -7.88
C PRO A 416 6.27 25.99 -9.37
N VAL A 417 6.47 24.79 -9.92
CA VAL A 417 6.65 24.62 -11.37
C VAL A 417 5.37 25.05 -12.09
N ARG A 418 5.52 25.86 -13.15
CA ARG A 418 4.40 26.22 -14.03
C ARG A 418 3.89 24.99 -14.78
N LEU A 419 2.59 24.75 -14.68
CA LEU A 419 1.92 23.57 -15.24
C LEU A 419 1.28 23.83 -16.61
N GLU A 420 1.73 24.89 -17.28
CA GLU A 420 1.30 25.23 -18.63
C GLU A 420 2.04 24.37 -19.65
N VAL A 421 1.29 23.62 -20.45
CA VAL A 421 1.79 22.85 -21.58
C VAL A 421 0.94 23.23 -22.80
N ALA A 422 1.58 23.60 -23.91
CA ALA A 422 0.84 24.11 -25.07
C ALA A 422 -0.20 23.08 -25.57
N GLY A 423 -1.39 23.51 -25.96
CA GLY A 423 -2.46 22.60 -26.40
C GLY A 423 -3.17 21.83 -25.28
N TRP A 424 -2.73 21.95 -24.02
CA TRP A 424 -3.44 21.44 -22.84
C TRP A 424 -4.24 22.56 -22.14
N PRO A 425 -5.38 22.24 -21.51
CA PRO A 425 -6.17 23.24 -20.79
C PRO A 425 -5.49 23.71 -19.50
N ASN A 426 -5.96 24.82 -18.93
CA ASN A 426 -5.50 25.32 -17.62
C ASN A 426 -6.10 24.59 -16.42
N THR A 427 -6.66 23.41 -16.64
CA THR A 427 -7.25 22.56 -15.60
C THR A 427 -6.63 21.18 -15.68
N LEU A 428 -6.49 20.50 -14.53
CA LEU A 428 -5.99 19.13 -14.50
C LEU A 428 -6.81 18.24 -15.42
N VAL A 429 -6.14 17.54 -16.34
CA VAL A 429 -6.81 16.58 -17.22
C VAL A 429 -6.80 15.22 -16.53
N VAL A 430 -7.98 14.61 -16.38
CA VAL A 430 -8.10 13.19 -16.00
C VAL A 430 -8.78 12.45 -17.14
N ALA A 431 -8.14 11.40 -17.62
CA ALA A 431 -8.56 10.68 -18.81
C ALA A 431 -8.36 9.16 -18.70
N SER A 432 -9.25 8.42 -19.38
CA SER A 432 -9.10 7.02 -19.78
C SER A 432 -9.07 6.92 -21.32
N PRO A 433 -8.77 5.75 -21.92
CA PRO A 433 -8.63 5.61 -23.37
C PRO A 433 -9.86 6.04 -24.19
N SER A 434 -11.08 5.92 -23.65
CA SER A 434 -12.32 6.35 -24.32
C SER A 434 -12.74 7.80 -24.03
N SER A 435 -12.09 8.46 -23.07
CA SER A 435 -12.45 9.81 -22.64
C SER A 435 -11.80 10.91 -23.50
N ALA A 436 -12.35 12.12 -23.46
CA ALA A 436 -11.78 13.26 -24.17
C ALA A 436 -10.51 13.79 -23.47
N ALA A 437 -9.38 13.77 -24.18
CA ALA A 437 -8.11 14.39 -23.80
C ALA A 437 -7.44 15.03 -25.03
N PRO A 438 -6.48 15.96 -24.86
CA PRO A 438 -5.60 16.39 -25.94
C PRO A 438 -4.95 15.19 -26.64
N ALA A 439 -4.72 15.30 -27.95
CA ALA A 439 -4.17 14.20 -28.74
C ALA A 439 -2.74 13.87 -28.28
N MET A 440 -2.47 12.58 -28.09
CA MET A 440 -1.17 12.07 -27.66
C MET A 440 -0.70 10.95 -28.58
N LEU A 441 0.62 10.82 -28.71
CA LEU A 441 1.29 9.77 -29.47
C LEU A 441 2.44 9.19 -28.64
N THR A 442 2.34 7.92 -28.23
CA THR A 442 3.46 7.22 -27.61
C THR A 442 4.35 6.61 -28.68
N ILE A 443 5.66 6.82 -28.57
CA ILE A 443 6.69 6.28 -29.46
C ILE A 443 7.65 5.43 -28.64
N GLU A 444 7.82 4.17 -29.02
CA GLU A 444 8.80 3.27 -28.42
C GLU A 444 10.20 3.60 -28.97
N ALA A 445 11.07 4.12 -28.12
CA ALA A 445 12.48 4.32 -28.41
C ALA A 445 13.29 3.03 -28.17
N SER A 446 14.61 3.09 -28.41
CA SER A 446 15.46 1.94 -28.12
C SER A 446 15.48 1.64 -26.63
N ASN A 447 15.43 0.36 -26.26
CA ASN A 447 15.69 -0.07 -24.90
C ASN A 447 17.19 -0.29 -24.67
N SER A 448 17.61 -0.33 -23.41
CA SER A 448 18.98 -0.46 -22.92
C SER A 448 19.75 -1.59 -23.60
N ALA A 449 19.13 -2.76 -23.72
CA ALA A 449 19.70 -3.95 -24.36
C ALA A 449 19.98 -3.80 -25.88
N ASP A 450 19.34 -2.82 -26.52
CA ASP A 450 19.39 -2.62 -27.97
C ASP A 450 20.31 -1.47 -28.40
N LEU A 451 20.77 -0.63 -27.46
CA LEU A 451 21.60 0.55 -27.75
C LEU A 451 22.93 0.20 -28.43
N ALA A 452 23.53 -0.94 -28.09
CA ALA A 452 24.77 -1.41 -28.71
C ALA A 452 24.57 -2.03 -30.11
N ASN A 453 23.32 -2.36 -30.48
CA ASN A 453 23.02 -3.00 -31.76
C ASN A 453 22.68 -1.93 -32.81
N PHE A 454 23.65 -1.67 -33.70
CA PHE A 454 23.53 -0.65 -34.75
C PHE A 454 22.26 -0.78 -35.61
N ASP A 455 21.87 -1.99 -36.02
CA ASP A 455 20.71 -2.17 -36.89
C ASP A 455 19.40 -1.97 -36.13
N LYS A 456 19.33 -2.39 -34.86
CA LYS A 456 18.17 -2.11 -34.00
C LYS A 456 18.04 -0.61 -33.70
N LEU A 457 19.15 0.04 -33.33
CA LEU A 457 19.22 1.49 -33.11
C LEU A 457 18.81 2.28 -34.37
N THR A 458 19.26 1.85 -35.56
CA THR A 458 18.81 2.44 -36.82
C THR A 458 17.31 2.26 -37.01
N SER A 459 16.79 1.06 -36.75
CA SER A 459 15.37 0.74 -36.93
C SER A 459 14.46 1.56 -36.00
N THR A 460 14.88 1.80 -34.76
CA THR A 460 14.13 2.63 -33.81
C THR A 460 14.16 4.10 -34.22
N PHE A 461 15.29 4.63 -34.68
CA PHE A 461 15.33 5.99 -35.27
C PHE A 461 14.40 6.12 -36.49
N VAL A 462 14.36 5.11 -37.38
CA VAL A 462 13.39 5.08 -38.50
C VAL A 462 11.95 5.15 -37.98
N SER A 463 11.62 4.41 -36.91
CA SER A 463 10.29 4.43 -36.30
C SER A 463 9.93 5.83 -35.79
N ILE A 464 10.83 6.46 -35.04
CA ILE A 464 10.62 7.79 -34.45
C ILE A 464 10.50 8.86 -35.55
N ILE A 465 11.36 8.83 -36.57
CA ILE A 465 11.28 9.76 -37.71
C ILE A 465 9.91 9.68 -38.39
N ASN A 466 9.43 8.47 -38.67
CA ASN A 466 8.13 8.28 -39.31
C ASN A 466 6.98 8.74 -38.41
N ALA A 467 7.04 8.46 -37.11
CA ALA A 467 6.04 8.88 -36.14
C ALA A 467 5.99 10.42 -35.98
N ALA A 468 7.16 11.06 -35.79
CA ALA A 468 7.27 12.51 -35.67
C ALA A 468 6.74 13.23 -36.91
N ALA A 469 7.08 12.76 -38.12
CA ALA A 469 6.58 13.34 -39.37
C ALA A 469 5.05 13.33 -39.52
N HIS A 470 4.33 12.51 -38.74
CA HIS A 470 2.87 12.41 -38.76
C HIS A 470 2.21 12.88 -37.44
N ALA A 471 2.97 13.37 -36.47
CA ALA A 471 2.46 13.74 -35.15
C ALA A 471 1.54 14.99 -35.18
N GLY A 472 1.77 15.92 -36.10
CA GLY A 472 1.05 17.19 -36.14
C GLY A 472 1.29 17.98 -34.85
N SER A 473 0.21 18.33 -34.14
CA SER A 473 0.26 19.00 -32.83
C SER A 473 -0.02 18.04 -31.65
N ALA A 474 -0.02 16.72 -31.88
CA ALA A 474 -0.22 15.75 -30.81
C ALA A 474 1.00 15.73 -29.88
N SER A 475 0.77 15.66 -28.57
CA SER A 475 1.87 15.54 -27.61
C SER A 475 2.55 14.17 -27.74
N ILE A 476 3.87 14.16 -27.89
CA ILE A 476 4.65 12.94 -28.10
C ILE A 476 5.21 12.45 -26.76
N ILE A 477 5.03 11.17 -26.46
CA ILE A 477 5.60 10.50 -25.29
C ILE A 477 6.67 9.53 -25.77
N ILE A 478 7.92 9.76 -25.43
CA ILE A 478 9.03 8.85 -25.75
C ILE A 478 9.11 7.80 -24.66
N ASN A 479 8.77 6.56 -24.98
CA ASN A 479 8.81 5.42 -24.06
C ASN A 479 10.09 4.61 -24.21
N THR A 480 10.78 4.32 -23.11
CA THR A 480 12.05 3.58 -23.07
C THR A 480 12.36 3.12 -21.65
N ASP A 481 13.06 1.99 -21.50
CA ASP A 481 13.67 1.58 -20.21
C ASP A 481 15.03 2.26 -19.95
N VAL A 482 15.61 2.96 -20.93
CA VAL A 482 17.00 3.44 -20.88
C VAL A 482 17.20 4.43 -19.74
N LEU A 483 16.25 5.33 -19.51
CA LEU A 483 16.35 6.31 -18.43
C LEU A 483 16.28 5.63 -17.06
N ASP A 484 15.43 4.62 -16.90
CA ASP A 484 15.31 3.85 -15.66
C ASP A 484 16.53 2.94 -15.43
N GLN A 485 17.12 2.37 -16.48
CA GLN A 485 18.30 1.49 -16.36
C GLN A 485 19.60 2.27 -16.21
N ALA A 486 19.72 3.46 -16.82
CA ALA A 486 20.93 4.27 -16.76
C ALA A 486 21.20 4.88 -15.37
N THR A 487 20.19 4.98 -14.50
CA THR A 487 20.37 5.35 -13.10
C THR A 487 21.04 4.24 -12.29
N GLN A 488 20.89 2.98 -12.70
CA GLN A 488 21.42 1.80 -12.01
C GLN A 488 22.75 1.30 -12.61
N ASP A 489 22.96 1.50 -13.91
CA ASP A 489 24.13 0.98 -14.64
C ASP A 489 25.11 2.10 -15.08
N LYS A 490 26.19 2.27 -14.30
CA LYS A 490 27.32 3.16 -14.65
C LYS A 490 28.03 2.74 -15.97
N ALA A 491 27.90 1.49 -16.41
CA ALA A 491 28.45 1.05 -17.70
C ALA A 491 27.60 1.56 -18.88
N LEU A 492 26.28 1.60 -18.74
CA LEU A 492 25.38 2.09 -19.79
C LEU A 492 25.65 3.57 -20.13
N SER A 493 25.94 4.38 -19.13
CA SER A 493 26.27 5.80 -19.29
C SER A 493 27.67 6.05 -19.89
N SER A 494 28.58 5.07 -19.82
CA SER A 494 29.96 5.18 -20.33
C SER A 494 30.20 4.44 -21.65
N ASN A 495 29.23 3.67 -22.13
CA ASN A 495 29.33 2.94 -23.39
C ASN A 495 29.20 3.85 -24.61
N SER A 496 29.99 3.55 -25.65
CA SER A 496 29.89 4.21 -26.94
C SER A 496 28.64 3.75 -27.69
N ILE A 497 27.83 4.70 -28.16
CA ILE A 497 26.61 4.44 -28.94
C ILE A 497 26.80 5.07 -30.32
N ALA A 498 26.60 4.31 -31.40
CA ALA A 498 26.81 4.78 -32.77
C ALA A 498 25.65 5.65 -33.29
N VAL A 499 25.35 6.73 -32.57
CA VAL A 499 24.19 7.62 -32.76
C VAL A 499 24.21 8.27 -34.13
N LYS A 500 25.33 8.94 -34.49
CA LYS A 500 25.43 9.73 -35.73
C LYS A 500 25.23 8.86 -36.96
N GLU A 501 25.93 7.73 -37.00
CA GLU A 501 25.89 6.80 -38.12
C GLU A 501 24.52 6.16 -38.26
N ALA A 502 23.88 5.77 -37.15
CA ALA A 502 22.55 5.16 -37.15
C ALA A 502 21.48 6.17 -37.57
N LEU A 503 21.53 7.41 -37.07
CA LEU A 503 20.59 8.47 -37.44
C LEU A 503 20.74 8.86 -38.92
N THR A 504 21.98 8.99 -39.42
CA THR A 504 22.23 9.27 -40.84
C THR A 504 21.63 8.18 -41.73
N LYS A 505 21.86 6.89 -41.38
CA LYS A 505 21.28 5.76 -42.11
C LYS A 505 19.75 5.74 -42.03
N ALA A 506 19.17 6.09 -40.88
CA ALA A 506 17.71 6.20 -40.73
C ALA A 506 17.12 7.32 -41.60
N MET A 507 17.84 8.42 -41.79
CA MET A 507 17.45 9.50 -42.70
C MET A 507 17.46 9.07 -44.16
N ASP A 508 18.50 8.34 -44.58
CA ASP A 508 18.58 7.76 -45.93
C ASP A 508 17.43 6.78 -46.21
N ILE A 509 17.03 5.99 -45.20
CA ILE A 509 15.92 5.02 -45.32
C ILE A 509 14.57 5.71 -45.44
N THR A 510 14.32 6.76 -44.65
CA THR A 510 13.01 7.43 -44.58
C THR A 510 12.82 8.49 -45.65
N GLY A 511 13.91 9.05 -46.18
CA GLY A 511 13.86 10.14 -47.16
C GLY A 511 13.54 11.52 -46.57
N ASN A 512 13.41 11.61 -45.23
CA ASN A 512 13.29 12.88 -44.51
C ASN A 512 14.65 13.60 -44.44
N LYS A 513 14.64 14.90 -44.09
CA LYS A 513 15.86 15.71 -44.04
C LYS A 513 15.99 16.45 -42.71
N ILE A 514 17.02 16.09 -41.96
CA ILE A 514 17.59 16.86 -40.84
C ILE A 514 18.94 17.40 -41.32
N ASP A 515 19.36 18.58 -40.85
CA ASP A 515 20.67 19.13 -41.22
C ASP A 515 21.79 18.19 -40.75
N ILE A 516 22.73 17.90 -41.66
CA ILE A 516 23.85 17.00 -41.36
C ILE A 516 24.81 17.61 -40.34
N ASP A 517 24.90 18.94 -40.28
CA ASP A 517 25.73 19.63 -39.31
C ASP A 517 25.16 19.46 -37.89
N ASP A 518 23.83 19.47 -37.75
CA ASP A 518 23.14 19.20 -36.49
C ASP A 518 23.34 17.74 -36.03
N ILE A 519 23.28 16.77 -36.96
CA ILE A 519 23.60 15.36 -36.66
C ILE A 519 25.07 15.23 -36.23
N ASN A 520 25.99 15.93 -36.90
CA ASN A 520 27.41 15.88 -36.58
C ASN A 520 27.74 16.53 -35.22
N ALA A 521 26.91 17.47 -34.75
CA ALA A 521 27.06 18.12 -33.45
C ALA A 521 26.69 17.22 -32.25
N LEU A 522 25.94 16.14 -32.47
CA LEU A 522 25.63 15.15 -31.43
C LEU A 522 26.90 14.46 -30.91
N SER A 523 26.80 13.72 -29.80
CA SER A 523 27.86 12.80 -29.32
C SER A 523 27.52 11.34 -29.66
N ASN A 524 28.50 10.44 -29.61
CA ASN A 524 28.31 8.99 -29.81
C ASN A 524 28.31 8.26 -28.45
N ASP A 525 27.37 8.68 -27.61
CA ASP A 525 27.15 8.22 -26.23
C ASP A 525 25.66 8.37 -25.88
N LEU A 526 25.31 8.09 -24.62
CA LEU A 526 23.94 8.18 -24.13
C LEU A 526 23.34 9.59 -24.25
N LYS A 527 24.13 10.63 -24.00
CA LYS A 527 23.69 12.03 -24.16
C LYS A 527 23.35 12.32 -25.62
N GLY A 528 24.19 11.87 -26.55
CA GLY A 528 23.95 12.06 -27.97
C GLY A 528 22.73 11.28 -28.46
N TRP A 529 22.50 10.08 -27.93
CA TRP A 529 21.31 9.28 -28.21
C TRP A 529 20.04 10.01 -27.77
N ALA A 530 20.02 10.55 -26.56
CA ALA A 530 18.89 11.29 -26.03
C ALA A 530 18.62 12.56 -26.86
N ASN A 531 19.67 13.33 -27.15
CA ASN A 531 19.59 14.56 -27.96
C ASN A 531 19.22 14.30 -29.43
N ALA A 532 19.50 13.11 -29.98
CA ALA A 532 19.05 12.74 -31.32
C ALA A 532 17.51 12.73 -31.43
N HIS A 533 16.79 12.28 -30.39
CA HIS A 533 15.32 12.26 -30.40
C HIS A 533 14.75 13.67 -30.42
N HIS A 534 15.32 14.55 -29.60
CA HIS A 534 14.99 15.97 -29.57
C HIS A 534 15.22 16.62 -30.95
N LEU A 535 16.36 16.35 -31.60
CA LEU A 535 16.64 16.85 -32.95
C LEU A 535 15.60 16.36 -33.97
N ILE A 536 15.21 15.08 -33.91
CA ILE A 536 14.18 14.51 -34.78
C ILE A 536 12.84 15.21 -34.57
N ILE A 537 12.37 15.32 -33.32
CA ILE A 537 11.06 15.86 -32.99
C ILE A 537 10.98 17.35 -33.31
N SER A 538 11.95 18.15 -32.86
CA SER A 538 11.98 19.59 -33.12
C SER A 538 12.03 19.94 -34.62
N THR A 539 12.67 19.09 -35.44
CA THR A 539 12.75 19.31 -36.89
C THR A 539 11.48 18.87 -37.61
N LEU A 540 10.90 17.73 -37.24
CA LEU A 540 9.81 17.10 -38.01
C LEU A 540 8.41 17.40 -37.44
N ALA A 541 8.32 17.77 -36.17
CA ALA A 541 7.08 18.06 -35.45
C ALA A 541 7.23 19.30 -34.54
N PRO A 542 7.55 20.49 -35.08
CA PRO A 542 7.82 21.69 -34.27
C PRO A 542 6.60 22.22 -33.49
N GLU A 543 5.38 21.79 -33.83
CA GLU A 543 4.14 22.16 -33.13
C GLU A 543 3.74 21.13 -32.07
N ALA A 544 4.46 20.01 -31.96
CA ALA A 544 4.22 18.97 -30.97
C ALA A 544 5.06 19.24 -29.73
N ASN A 545 4.41 19.29 -28.57
CA ASN A 545 5.14 19.14 -27.31
C ASN A 545 5.58 17.70 -27.13
N TYR A 546 6.67 17.46 -26.44
CA TYR A 546 7.12 16.10 -26.19
C TYR A 546 7.73 15.92 -24.81
N GLY A 547 7.67 14.68 -24.31
CA GLY A 547 8.19 14.30 -23.01
C GLY A 547 8.79 12.91 -22.99
N TRP A 548 9.57 12.65 -21.95
CA TRP A 548 10.23 11.36 -21.73
C TRP A 548 9.50 10.55 -20.66
N SER A 549 9.41 9.24 -20.88
CA SER A 549 8.88 8.33 -19.86
C SER A 549 9.89 8.10 -18.75
N LEU A 550 9.41 8.07 -17.51
CA LEU A 550 10.12 7.52 -16.35
C LEU A 550 9.17 6.59 -15.60
N SER A 551 9.71 5.55 -14.97
CA SER A 551 8.90 4.63 -14.16
C SER A 551 8.90 5.05 -12.70
N ILE A 552 7.74 4.93 -12.04
CA ILE A 552 7.65 4.91 -10.58
C ILE A 552 8.13 3.53 -10.15
N GLY A 553 9.38 3.47 -9.71
CA GLY A 553 10.08 2.25 -9.31
C GLY A 553 9.61 1.65 -7.98
N ASP A 554 10.30 0.58 -7.58
CA ASP A 554 9.95 -0.21 -6.40
C ASP A 554 10.18 0.52 -5.06
N PHE A 555 11.03 1.54 -5.04
CA PHE A 555 11.23 2.42 -3.86
C PHE A 555 9.90 2.95 -3.31
N ALA A 556 8.89 3.13 -4.18
CA ALA A 556 7.57 3.61 -3.75
C ALA A 556 6.88 2.67 -2.76
N PHE A 557 7.25 1.37 -2.73
CA PHE A 557 6.72 0.40 -1.78
C PHE A 557 7.39 0.45 -0.40
N ASP A 558 8.55 1.09 -0.30
CA ASP A 558 9.35 1.16 0.91
C ASP A 558 8.81 2.20 1.91
N THR A 559 9.34 2.13 3.13
CA THR A 559 9.02 3.10 4.18
C THR A 559 10.05 4.21 4.15
N HIS A 560 9.58 5.45 3.98
CA HIS A 560 10.43 6.63 4.03
C HIS A 560 10.06 7.49 5.23
N SER A 561 11.07 8.02 5.91
CA SER A 561 10.89 8.92 7.05
C SER A 561 10.26 10.25 6.62
N GLY A 562 10.63 10.74 5.44
CA GLY A 562 10.16 11.99 4.84
C GLY A 562 10.80 12.27 3.48
N ARG A 563 10.82 13.53 3.07
CA ARG A 563 11.22 13.97 1.72
C ARG A 563 12.66 13.60 1.39
N GLN A 564 13.59 13.81 2.32
CA GLN A 564 15.00 13.50 2.11
C GLN A 564 15.24 12.00 1.87
N SER A 565 14.51 11.13 2.57
CA SER A 565 14.64 9.68 2.39
C SER A 565 14.21 9.22 0.99
N VAL A 566 13.16 9.82 0.41
CA VAL A 566 12.77 9.56 -1.00
C VAL A 566 13.82 10.11 -1.98
N TRP A 567 14.42 11.26 -1.65
CA TRP A 567 15.46 11.86 -2.49
C TRP A 567 16.71 11.00 -2.55
N ASP A 568 17.16 10.52 -1.40
CA ASP A 568 18.35 9.70 -1.26
C ASP A 568 18.17 8.34 -1.95
N GLU A 569 16.96 7.76 -1.86
CA GLU A 569 16.65 6.46 -2.45
C GLU A 569 16.46 6.50 -3.98
N ALA A 570 15.78 7.52 -4.52
CA ALA A 570 15.32 7.48 -5.91
C ALA A 570 15.51 8.78 -6.69
N SER A 571 15.10 9.92 -6.12
CA SER A 571 14.99 11.15 -6.90
C SER A 571 16.36 11.68 -7.35
N ASN A 572 17.40 11.55 -6.52
CA ASN A 572 18.72 12.08 -6.83
C ASN A 572 19.32 11.44 -8.11
N TYR A 573 19.08 10.14 -8.33
CA TYR A 573 19.63 9.41 -9.47
C TYR A 573 18.95 9.83 -10.77
N SER A 574 17.62 9.96 -10.72
CA SER A 574 16.84 10.44 -11.85
C SER A 574 17.16 11.90 -12.17
N ALA A 575 17.25 12.76 -11.16
CA ALA A 575 17.61 14.17 -11.30
C ALA A 575 19.00 14.35 -11.94
N ASP A 576 20.01 13.63 -11.42
CA ASP A 576 21.39 13.65 -11.93
C ASP A 576 21.46 13.19 -13.39
N LEU A 577 20.80 12.07 -13.72
CA LEU A 577 20.76 11.56 -15.08
C LEU A 577 20.12 12.57 -16.04
N LEU A 578 18.96 13.11 -15.70
CA LEU A 578 18.25 14.06 -16.55
C LEU A 578 19.06 15.35 -16.78
N ASP A 579 19.79 15.85 -15.77
CA ASP A 579 20.68 17.01 -15.93
C ASP A 579 21.88 16.69 -16.84
N LYS A 580 22.52 15.53 -16.67
CA LYS A 580 23.64 15.07 -17.51
C LYS A 580 23.25 14.91 -18.98
N LEU A 581 22.02 14.43 -19.24
CA LEU A 581 21.49 14.28 -20.60
C LEU A 581 21.05 15.62 -21.22
N GLU A 582 20.87 16.65 -20.39
CA GLU A 582 20.44 18.00 -20.79
C GLU A 582 19.06 18.06 -21.44
N LEU A 583 18.18 17.11 -21.12
CA LEU A 583 16.88 16.95 -21.77
C LEU A 583 15.91 18.11 -21.49
N PHE A 584 16.07 18.78 -20.34
CA PHE A 584 15.13 19.77 -19.82
C PHE A 584 15.78 21.15 -19.56
N LYS A 585 17.05 21.33 -19.92
CA LYS A 585 17.76 22.59 -19.69
C LYS A 585 17.14 23.74 -20.50
N ALA A 586 16.89 24.87 -19.84
CA ALA A 586 16.14 25.98 -20.42
C ALA A 586 16.83 26.67 -21.62
N ASP A 587 18.16 26.59 -21.69
CA ASP A 587 19.00 27.16 -22.75
C ASP A 587 19.19 26.21 -23.95
N VAL A 588 18.75 24.96 -23.84
CA VAL A 588 18.72 24.01 -24.95
C VAL A 588 17.52 24.32 -25.84
N ALA A 589 17.79 24.64 -27.11
CA ALA A 589 16.76 24.99 -28.08
C ALA A 589 15.84 23.78 -28.33
N ASN A 590 14.55 23.87 -27.95
CA ASN A 590 13.50 22.83 -28.05
C ASN A 590 13.49 21.76 -26.94
N LYS A 591 13.94 22.08 -25.71
CA LYS A 591 13.91 21.16 -24.54
C LYS A 591 12.60 20.35 -24.45
N ALA A 592 12.64 19.19 -23.80
CA ALA A 592 11.41 18.46 -23.53
C ALA A 592 10.45 19.30 -22.64
N ASP A 593 9.16 19.20 -22.94
CA ASP A 593 8.12 20.05 -22.36
C ASP A 593 7.53 19.47 -21.09
N PHE A 594 7.55 18.14 -20.95
CA PHE A 594 7.04 17.43 -19.78
C PHE A 594 7.77 16.11 -19.50
N ILE A 595 7.58 15.56 -18.30
CA ILE A 595 7.95 14.18 -17.96
C ILE A 595 6.67 13.34 -17.88
N ALA A 596 6.70 12.12 -18.42
CA ALA A 596 5.59 11.17 -18.36
C ALA A 596 5.92 10.03 -17.38
N PHE A 597 5.48 10.14 -16.12
CA PHE A 597 5.66 9.07 -15.16
C PHE A 597 4.65 7.95 -15.38
N THR A 598 5.13 6.71 -15.37
CA THR A 598 4.33 5.49 -15.51
C THR A 598 4.39 4.66 -14.24
N LYS A 599 3.38 3.80 -14.03
CA LYS A 599 3.37 2.84 -12.92
C LYS A 599 3.08 1.46 -13.50
N SER A 600 3.94 0.47 -13.24
CA SER A 600 3.75 -0.87 -13.81
C SER A 600 2.51 -1.55 -13.22
N SER A 601 1.70 -2.20 -14.08
CA SER A 601 0.61 -3.08 -13.63
C SER A 601 1.10 -4.43 -13.11
N SER A 602 2.39 -4.76 -13.29
CA SER A 602 2.99 -6.02 -12.80
C SER A 602 3.27 -6.00 -11.30
N THR A 603 3.40 -4.81 -10.71
CA THR A 603 3.60 -4.63 -9.26
C THR A 603 2.27 -4.45 -8.55
N ALA A 604 2.27 -4.57 -7.22
CA ALA A 604 1.04 -4.44 -6.43
C ALA A 604 0.45 -3.02 -6.50
N ALA A 605 -0.83 -2.88 -6.15
CA ALA A 605 -1.41 -1.56 -5.93
C ALA A 605 -0.67 -0.84 -4.80
N LEU A 606 -0.38 0.45 -4.99
CA LEU A 606 0.25 1.27 -3.95
C LEU A 606 -0.81 1.64 -2.91
N THR A 607 -0.45 1.57 -1.63
CA THR A 607 -1.25 2.15 -0.55
C THR A 607 -1.24 3.67 -0.62
N SER A 608 -2.06 4.36 0.19
CA SER A 608 -2.05 5.82 0.25
C SER A 608 -0.69 6.40 0.67
N ASP A 609 0.05 5.72 1.55
CA ASP A 609 1.37 6.15 1.98
C ASP A 609 2.42 5.95 0.89
N GLN A 610 2.34 4.82 0.18
CA GLN A 610 3.22 4.52 -0.95
C GLN A 610 2.97 5.47 -2.14
N TRP A 611 1.71 5.86 -2.39
CA TRP A 611 1.39 6.92 -3.35
C TRP A 611 1.93 8.29 -2.94
N HIS A 612 2.00 8.59 -1.64
CA HIS A 612 2.65 9.81 -1.18
C HIS A 612 4.14 9.79 -1.53
N ASN A 613 4.84 8.66 -1.31
CA ASN A 613 6.26 8.52 -1.68
C ASN A 613 6.46 8.64 -3.19
N ALA A 614 5.60 8.00 -3.98
CA ALA A 614 5.62 8.09 -5.44
C ALA A 614 5.42 9.52 -5.95
N LEU A 615 4.44 10.25 -5.40
CA LEU A 615 4.17 11.64 -5.76
C LEU A 615 5.25 12.61 -5.25
N GLU A 616 5.93 12.28 -4.15
CA GLU A 616 7.09 13.05 -3.68
C GLU A 616 8.27 12.86 -4.64
N TYR A 617 8.56 11.64 -5.10
CA TYR A 617 9.57 11.40 -6.15
C TYR A 617 9.26 12.17 -7.43
N VAL A 618 8.02 12.08 -7.92
CA VAL A 618 7.54 12.84 -9.08
C VAL A 618 7.80 14.35 -8.89
N LYS A 619 7.44 14.88 -7.72
CA LYS A 619 7.62 16.29 -7.39
C LYS A 619 9.09 16.68 -7.34
N GLN A 620 9.93 15.90 -6.67
CA GLN A 620 11.36 16.20 -6.49
C GLN A 620 12.12 16.21 -7.82
N VAL A 621 11.89 15.21 -8.68
CA VAL A 621 12.49 15.18 -10.02
C VAL A 621 12.02 16.38 -10.84
N SER A 622 10.71 16.65 -10.83
CA SER A 622 10.10 17.77 -11.56
C SER A 622 10.57 19.15 -11.08
N ASP A 623 10.68 19.36 -9.77
CA ASP A 623 11.17 20.61 -9.16
C ASP A 623 12.65 20.83 -9.52
N PHE A 624 13.45 19.77 -9.57
CA PHE A 624 14.86 19.83 -9.93
C PHE A 624 15.06 20.28 -11.38
N VAL A 625 14.37 19.63 -12.33
CA VAL A 625 14.47 19.97 -13.76
C VAL A 625 13.51 21.08 -14.20
N LYS A 626 12.72 21.64 -13.27
CA LYS A 626 11.74 22.72 -13.49
C LYS A 626 10.76 22.45 -14.64
N THR A 627 10.22 21.24 -14.69
CA THR A 627 9.40 20.78 -15.84
C THR A 627 8.12 20.09 -15.36
N PRO A 628 6.94 20.40 -15.93
CA PRO A 628 5.67 19.81 -15.52
C PRO A 628 5.57 18.32 -15.86
N VAL A 629 4.63 17.63 -15.21
CA VAL A 629 4.50 16.17 -15.27
C VAL A 629 3.13 15.72 -15.74
N MET A 630 3.09 14.64 -16.52
CA MET A 630 1.90 13.80 -16.64
C MET A 630 2.11 12.44 -15.97
N LEU A 631 1.06 11.91 -15.36
CA LEU A 631 0.99 10.49 -15.00
C LEU A 631 0.35 9.76 -16.18
N ASN A 632 1.13 8.96 -16.89
CA ASN A 632 0.72 8.28 -18.11
C ASN A 632 0.62 6.77 -17.91
N ASN A 633 -0.33 6.14 -18.60
CA ASN A 633 -0.54 4.68 -18.56
C ASN A 633 -0.66 4.14 -17.12
N ILE A 634 -1.42 4.83 -16.28
CA ILE A 634 -1.61 4.47 -14.87
C ILE A 634 -2.62 3.31 -14.76
N PRO A 635 -2.27 2.20 -14.06
CA PRO A 635 -3.16 1.05 -13.95
C PRO A 635 -4.47 1.37 -13.24
N THR A 636 -5.57 1.31 -13.98
CA THR A 636 -6.91 1.70 -13.52
C THR A 636 -7.31 0.93 -12.28
N ASP A 637 -7.15 -0.40 -12.29
CA ASP A 637 -7.53 -1.27 -11.18
C ASP A 637 -6.76 -1.01 -9.88
N GLN A 638 -5.62 -0.32 -9.96
CA GLN A 638 -4.73 -0.10 -8.84
C GLN A 638 -4.77 1.34 -8.31
N ALA A 639 -5.20 2.29 -9.14
CA ALA A 639 -4.98 3.71 -8.88
C ALA A 639 -6.23 4.58 -8.98
N SER A 640 -7.30 4.12 -9.65
CA SER A 640 -8.50 4.96 -9.83
C SER A 640 -9.10 5.35 -8.48
N ALA A 641 -9.24 4.41 -7.55
CA ALA A 641 -9.76 4.66 -6.21
C ALA A 641 -8.93 5.70 -5.43
N TYR A 642 -7.60 5.73 -5.60
CA TYR A 642 -6.75 6.73 -4.95
C TYR A 642 -6.96 8.13 -5.54
N PHE A 643 -6.84 8.27 -6.86
CA PHE A 643 -6.91 9.59 -7.50
C PHE A 643 -8.34 10.12 -7.56
N MET A 644 -9.30 9.27 -7.89
CA MET A 644 -10.70 9.63 -8.12
C MET A 644 -11.60 9.43 -6.90
N GLY A 645 -11.08 8.81 -5.83
CA GLY A 645 -11.84 8.46 -4.65
C GLY A 645 -12.70 7.21 -4.85
N ASP A 646 -13.31 6.77 -3.77
CA ASP A 646 -14.30 5.70 -3.73
C ASP A 646 -15.26 5.92 -2.54
N ASN A 647 -16.06 4.91 -2.18
CA ASN A 647 -16.98 5.03 -1.04
C ASN A 647 -16.27 5.17 0.32
N ALA A 648 -14.97 4.89 0.40
CA ALA A 648 -14.18 4.90 1.63
C ALA A 648 -13.19 6.07 1.71
N SER A 649 -12.80 6.66 0.57
CA SER A 649 -11.72 7.61 0.48
C SER A 649 -12.02 8.74 -0.50
N LYS A 650 -11.56 9.95 -0.17
CA LYS A 650 -11.74 11.13 -1.01
C LYS A 650 -10.74 11.16 -2.17
N PRO A 651 -11.11 11.75 -3.33
CA PRO A 651 -10.20 11.94 -4.46
C PRO A 651 -8.90 12.65 -4.07
N GLN A 652 -7.76 12.17 -4.57
CA GLN A 652 -6.42 12.74 -4.32
C GLN A 652 -5.86 13.55 -5.51
N VAL A 653 -6.69 13.93 -6.50
CA VAL A 653 -6.27 14.74 -7.66
C VAL A 653 -5.55 16.06 -7.29
N ARG A 654 -5.90 16.69 -6.16
CA ARG A 654 -5.21 17.90 -5.67
C ARG A 654 -3.75 17.62 -5.32
N LYS A 655 -3.46 16.47 -4.70
CA LYS A 655 -2.09 16.06 -4.36
C LYS A 655 -1.26 15.83 -5.63
N ALA A 656 -1.85 15.23 -6.66
CA ALA A 656 -1.19 15.10 -7.96
C ALA A 656 -0.81 16.48 -8.53
N ALA A 657 -1.75 17.43 -8.55
CA ALA A 657 -1.47 18.80 -9.04
C ALA A 657 -0.41 19.53 -8.20
N PHE A 658 -0.37 19.31 -6.88
CA PHE A 658 0.71 19.82 -6.01
C PHE A 658 2.07 19.20 -6.33
N SER A 659 2.09 17.93 -6.74
CA SER A 659 3.27 17.21 -7.26
C SER A 659 3.54 17.49 -8.74
N ASN A 660 3.25 18.71 -9.20
CA ASN A 660 3.48 19.21 -10.55
C ASN A 660 2.80 18.42 -11.69
N VAL A 661 1.74 17.67 -11.38
CA VAL A 661 1.00 16.89 -12.39
C VAL A 661 -0.05 17.76 -13.09
N PHE A 662 0.02 17.88 -14.42
CA PHE A 662 -1.00 18.55 -15.24
C PHE A 662 -2.00 17.58 -15.88
N ALA A 663 -1.67 16.28 -15.95
CA ALA A 663 -2.57 15.26 -16.50
C ALA A 663 -2.40 13.88 -15.83
N ILE A 664 -3.51 13.14 -15.67
CA ILE A 664 -3.56 11.74 -15.23
C ILE A 664 -4.28 10.93 -16.31
N VAL A 665 -3.57 9.99 -16.93
CA VAL A 665 -4.07 9.14 -18.02
C VAL A 665 -4.02 7.68 -17.58
N PHE A 666 -5.20 7.08 -17.44
CA PHE A 666 -5.38 5.69 -17.06
C PHE A 666 -5.24 4.75 -18.26
N ASP A 667 -4.79 3.52 -18.00
CA ASP A 667 -4.49 2.50 -19.02
C ASP A 667 -5.72 1.85 -19.67
N LYS A 668 -6.88 1.86 -19.00
CA LYS A 668 -8.10 1.21 -19.48
C LYS A 668 -9.37 1.90 -19.01
N ASP A 669 -10.47 1.57 -19.68
CA ASP A 669 -11.79 2.03 -19.30
C ASP A 669 -12.45 1.07 -18.29
N THR A 670 -13.14 1.63 -17.31
CA THR A 670 -14.13 0.90 -16.49
C THR A 670 -15.38 1.77 -16.34
N ALA A 671 -16.54 1.15 -16.07
CA ALA A 671 -17.77 1.90 -15.85
C ALA A 671 -17.67 2.87 -14.65
N ASN A 672 -16.98 2.45 -13.59
CA ASN A 672 -16.74 3.28 -12.41
C ASN A 672 -15.84 4.46 -12.73
N LEU A 673 -14.67 4.22 -13.33
CA LEU A 673 -13.75 5.29 -13.72
C LEU A 673 -14.42 6.29 -14.67
N THR A 674 -15.23 5.80 -15.61
CA THR A 674 -15.97 6.68 -16.53
C THR A 674 -16.92 7.60 -15.75
N ALA A 675 -17.69 7.06 -14.79
CA ALA A 675 -18.58 7.86 -13.95
C ALA A 675 -17.82 8.86 -13.08
N GLU A 676 -16.69 8.43 -12.49
CA GLU A 676 -15.80 9.28 -11.69
C GLU A 676 -15.21 10.44 -12.50
N ILE A 677 -14.75 10.19 -13.73
CA ILE A 677 -14.26 11.23 -14.65
C ILE A 677 -15.38 12.20 -15.02
N GLU A 678 -16.61 11.72 -15.28
CA GLU A 678 -17.76 12.58 -15.56
C GLU A 678 -18.18 13.42 -14.35
N GLU A 679 -18.02 12.91 -13.12
CA GLU A 679 -18.23 13.69 -11.90
C GLU A 679 -17.15 14.78 -11.75
N TYR A 680 -15.88 14.41 -11.92
CA TYR A 680 -14.76 15.34 -11.88
C TYR A 680 -14.92 16.50 -12.88
N LYS A 681 -15.43 16.22 -14.09
CA LYS A 681 -15.67 17.25 -15.12
C LYS A 681 -16.66 18.35 -14.70
N LYS A 682 -17.50 18.12 -13.68
CA LYS A 682 -18.43 19.14 -13.16
C LYS A 682 -17.72 20.21 -12.31
N ALA A 683 -16.58 19.85 -11.71
CA ALA A 683 -15.79 20.73 -10.85
C ALA A 683 -14.30 20.47 -11.10
N LYS A 684 -13.81 20.93 -12.26
CA LYS A 684 -12.41 20.74 -12.66
C LYS A 684 -11.48 21.54 -11.74
N MET A 685 -10.28 21.01 -11.53
CA MET A 685 -9.23 21.65 -10.75
C MET A 685 -8.44 22.62 -11.63
N PRO A 686 -8.48 23.95 -11.38
CA PRO A 686 -7.61 24.91 -12.07
C PRO A 686 -6.14 24.65 -11.70
N LEU A 687 -5.24 24.81 -12.66
CA LEU A 687 -3.78 24.63 -12.50
C LEU A 687 -3.02 25.95 -12.51
N TYR A 688 -3.53 26.94 -13.24
CA TYR A 688 -2.97 28.28 -13.38
C TYR A 688 -4.05 29.25 -13.87
N TYR A 689 -3.88 30.53 -13.54
CA TYR A 689 -4.81 31.58 -13.93
C TYR A 689 -4.76 31.87 -15.43
N VAL A 690 -5.93 32.03 -16.07
CA VAL A 690 -6.05 32.44 -17.47
C VAL A 690 -6.95 33.68 -17.57
N GLY A 691 -6.37 34.85 -17.81
CA GLY A 691 -7.13 36.10 -17.94
C GLY A 691 -6.22 37.31 -18.14
N GLU A 692 -6.81 38.50 -18.31
CA GLU A 692 -6.02 39.74 -18.28
C GLU A 692 -5.42 39.91 -16.87
N SER A 693 -4.12 40.22 -16.81
CA SER A 693 -3.43 40.49 -15.55
C SER A 693 -4.06 41.73 -14.88
N THR A 694 -4.50 41.56 -13.64
CA THR A 694 -5.04 42.63 -12.80
C THR A 694 -3.94 43.57 -12.29
N GLU A 695 -2.68 43.15 -12.38
CA GLU A 695 -1.51 43.92 -11.93
C GLU A 695 -1.32 45.23 -12.72
N ASN A 696 -1.82 45.30 -13.95
CA ASN A 696 -1.62 46.44 -14.86
C ASN A 696 -2.83 47.39 -14.96
N GLY A 697 -3.92 47.12 -14.24
CA GLY A 697 -5.11 47.97 -14.21
C GLY A 697 -4.98 49.18 -13.28
N GLN A 698 -5.74 50.26 -13.52
CA GLN A 698 -5.87 51.34 -12.54
C GLN A 698 -6.55 50.83 -11.26
N LEU A 699 -6.03 51.20 -10.08
CA LEU A 699 -6.62 50.78 -8.80
C LEU A 699 -8.07 51.28 -8.67
N THR A 700 -8.33 52.53 -9.02
CA THR A 700 -9.67 53.12 -8.97
C THR A 700 -10.01 53.87 -10.24
N ILE A 701 -11.26 54.26 -10.42
CA ILE A 701 -11.67 55.18 -11.49
C ILE A 701 -11.18 56.63 -11.29
N ILE A 702 -10.60 56.97 -10.13
CA ILE A 702 -10.16 58.33 -9.80
C ILE A 702 -8.67 58.48 -10.11
N ASP A 703 -8.35 59.07 -11.27
CA ASP A 703 -6.97 59.29 -11.73
C ASP A 703 -6.08 60.02 -10.71
N ALA A 704 -6.66 61.00 -10.00
CA ALA A 704 -5.92 61.75 -8.98
C ALA A 704 -5.48 60.85 -7.83
N LEU A 705 -6.35 59.96 -7.34
CA LEU A 705 -6.03 59.01 -6.28
C LEU A 705 -4.93 58.05 -6.74
N ASN A 706 -5.06 57.47 -7.93
CA ASN A 706 -4.10 56.51 -8.47
C ASN A 706 -2.69 57.13 -8.57
N ARG A 707 -2.60 58.38 -9.08
CA ARG A 707 -1.33 59.11 -9.16
C ARG A 707 -0.77 59.43 -7.77
N GLU A 708 -1.60 59.91 -6.84
CA GLU A 708 -1.15 60.25 -5.49
C GLU A 708 -0.64 59.01 -4.72
N LEU A 709 -1.22 57.83 -4.94
CA LEU A 709 -0.74 56.58 -4.35
C LEU A 709 0.53 56.06 -5.03
N ALA A 710 0.66 56.23 -6.35
CA ALA A 710 1.90 55.90 -7.06
C ALA A 710 3.07 56.80 -6.61
N ASP A 711 2.83 58.11 -6.48
CA ASP A 711 3.83 59.09 -6.05
C ASP A 711 4.25 58.90 -4.57
N ALA A 712 3.47 58.17 -3.77
CA ALA A 712 3.75 57.89 -2.37
C ALA A 712 4.84 56.83 -2.14
N GLU A 713 5.27 56.09 -3.18
CA GLU A 713 6.15 54.91 -3.05
C GLU A 713 7.42 55.19 -2.23
N ASP A 714 8.22 56.18 -2.64
CA ASP A 714 9.49 56.49 -1.99
C ASP A 714 9.26 56.93 -0.53
N THR A 715 8.22 57.74 -0.30
CA THR A 715 7.90 58.21 1.05
C THR A 715 7.46 57.05 1.93
N MET A 716 6.57 56.19 1.47
CA MET A 716 6.06 55.06 2.24
C MET A 716 7.17 54.04 2.55
N ASN A 717 7.99 53.69 1.57
CA ASN A 717 9.11 52.75 1.74
C ASN A 717 10.17 53.26 2.73
N ASN A 718 10.37 54.58 2.84
CA ASN A 718 11.40 55.17 3.68
C ASN A 718 10.88 55.79 4.99
N THR A 719 9.57 55.74 5.27
CA THR A 719 9.00 56.32 6.50
C THR A 719 8.02 55.39 7.22
N ALA A 720 7.10 54.75 6.50
CA ALA A 720 6.10 53.86 7.07
C ALA A 720 6.59 52.42 7.12
N PHE A 721 7.27 51.96 6.06
CA PHE A 721 7.70 50.57 5.93
C PHE A 721 9.11 50.37 6.49
N LEU A 722 9.28 50.74 7.76
CA LEU A 722 10.54 50.65 8.48
C LEU A 722 10.51 49.50 9.48
N TYR A 723 11.67 48.88 9.68
CA TYR A 723 11.87 47.90 10.74
C TYR A 723 12.96 48.33 11.71
N GLU A 724 12.84 47.83 12.94
CA GLU A 724 13.79 48.11 14.01
C GLU A 724 14.98 47.14 13.93
N THR A 725 16.18 47.68 13.76
CA THR A 725 17.42 46.90 13.80
C THR A 725 17.81 46.58 15.25
N PRO A 726 18.73 45.62 15.47
CA PRO A 726 19.21 45.30 16.82
C PRO A 726 19.94 46.46 17.51
N GLN A 727 20.32 47.49 16.76
CA GLN A 727 20.91 48.74 17.26
C GLN A 727 19.85 49.83 17.54
N SER A 728 18.57 49.46 17.55
CA SER A 728 17.42 50.37 17.69
C SER A 728 17.40 51.48 16.62
N GLN A 729 17.88 51.17 15.41
CA GLN A 729 17.77 52.05 14.25
C GLN A 729 16.55 51.63 13.43
N TRP A 730 15.89 52.60 12.79
CA TRP A 730 14.81 52.33 11.85
C TRP A 730 15.33 52.43 10.43
N VAL A 731 15.21 51.35 9.67
CA VAL A 731 15.67 51.26 8.27
C VAL A 731 14.58 50.64 7.38
N PRO A 732 14.59 50.90 6.06
CA PRO A 732 13.59 50.36 5.14
C PRO A 732 13.49 48.84 5.19
N SER A 733 12.25 48.32 5.21
CA SER A 733 11.97 46.89 5.17
C SER A 733 12.52 46.26 3.89
N THR A 734 13.11 45.07 4.01
CA THR A 734 13.52 44.25 2.86
C THR A 734 12.43 43.30 2.41
N VAL A 735 11.43 43.05 3.26
CA VAL A 735 10.32 42.11 3.01
C VAL A 735 9.08 42.80 2.46
N TYR A 736 8.75 43.99 2.98
CA TYR A 736 7.52 44.72 2.67
C TYR A 736 7.82 45.96 1.83
N LYS A 737 7.28 45.99 0.62
CA LYS A 737 7.43 47.09 -0.34
C LYS A 737 6.08 47.67 -0.73
N TRP A 738 6.04 48.98 -0.96
CA TRP A 738 4.84 49.69 -1.40
C TRP A 738 4.27 49.15 -2.72
N THR A 739 5.13 48.81 -3.67
CA THR A 739 4.72 48.25 -4.96
C THR A 739 3.96 46.94 -4.79
N ASP A 740 4.51 45.99 -4.01
CA ASP A 740 3.85 44.71 -3.68
C ASP A 740 2.49 44.95 -2.97
N PHE A 741 2.42 45.93 -2.07
CA PHE A 741 1.17 46.30 -1.41
C PHE A 741 0.13 46.82 -2.41
N MET A 742 0.55 47.69 -3.32
CA MET A 742 -0.34 48.26 -4.34
C MET A 742 -0.86 47.21 -5.31
N THR A 743 -0.03 46.24 -5.71
CA THR A 743 -0.47 45.07 -6.50
C THR A 743 -1.54 44.26 -5.75
N GLY A 744 -1.29 43.93 -4.49
CA GLY A 744 -2.23 43.18 -3.66
C GLY A 744 -3.54 43.95 -3.39
N LEU A 745 -3.44 45.26 -3.14
CA LEU A 745 -4.61 46.13 -2.95
C LEU A 745 -5.45 46.22 -4.23
N ASN A 746 -4.80 46.29 -5.40
CA ASN A 746 -5.46 46.29 -6.70
C ASN A 746 -6.27 45.01 -6.90
N ALA A 747 -5.67 43.84 -6.70
CA ALA A 747 -6.35 42.56 -6.76
C ALA A 747 -7.55 42.51 -5.81
N MET A 748 -7.37 42.92 -4.54
CA MET A 748 -8.42 42.86 -3.52
C MET A 748 -9.53 43.91 -3.69
N HIS A 749 -9.27 45.03 -4.36
CA HIS A 749 -10.27 46.04 -4.69
C HIS A 749 -11.05 45.68 -5.96
N ASN A 750 -10.35 45.34 -7.04
CA ASN A 750 -10.96 45.16 -8.35
C ASN A 750 -11.58 43.78 -8.52
N VAL A 751 -10.94 42.72 -8.00
CA VAL A 751 -11.46 41.35 -8.03
C VAL A 751 -12.16 41.03 -6.72
N GLY A 752 -11.46 41.20 -5.59
CA GLY A 752 -11.94 40.76 -4.29
C GLY A 752 -11.96 39.24 -4.11
N VAL A 753 -12.50 38.79 -2.98
CA VAL A 753 -12.54 37.37 -2.58
C VAL A 753 -13.88 37.07 -1.91
N ALA A 754 -14.54 35.98 -2.33
CA ALA A 754 -15.87 35.60 -1.82
C ALA A 754 -16.91 36.74 -1.91
N GLY A 755 -16.88 37.50 -3.01
CA GLY A 755 -17.72 38.68 -3.20
C GLY A 755 -17.34 39.91 -2.37
N ASN A 756 -16.41 39.80 -1.43
CA ASN A 756 -15.91 40.91 -0.62
C ASN A 756 -14.75 41.61 -1.33
N LYS A 757 -14.85 42.94 -1.45
CA LYS A 757 -13.81 43.79 -2.05
C LYS A 757 -13.30 44.76 -1.02
N PHE A 758 -12.01 45.11 -1.11
CA PHE A 758 -11.45 46.16 -0.28
C PHE A 758 -12.12 47.49 -0.64
N TRP A 759 -12.89 48.04 0.29
CA TRP A 759 -13.67 49.24 0.01
C TRP A 759 -12.80 50.50 -0.03
N LEU A 760 -12.81 51.21 -1.17
CA LEU A 760 -12.09 52.47 -1.37
C LEU A 760 -13.00 53.65 -1.77
N LEU A 761 -14.18 53.38 -2.33
CA LEU A 761 -15.03 54.40 -2.96
C LEU A 761 -16.50 54.29 -2.52
N ASP A 762 -17.14 55.44 -2.35
CA ASP A 762 -18.59 55.60 -2.29
C ASP A 762 -19.06 56.30 -3.57
N GLU A 763 -19.97 55.67 -4.31
CA GLU A 763 -20.54 56.23 -5.54
C GLU A 763 -21.39 57.49 -5.30
N ASN A 764 -21.78 57.77 -4.05
CA ASN A 764 -22.69 58.86 -3.70
C ASN A 764 -21.99 60.14 -3.23
N VAL A 765 -20.66 60.21 -3.28
CA VAL A 765 -19.88 61.38 -2.87
C VAL A 765 -18.90 61.82 -3.96
N ASP A 766 -18.40 63.05 -3.85
CA ASP A 766 -17.43 63.60 -4.80
C ASP A 766 -16.04 62.95 -4.68
N ASP A 767 -15.25 63.05 -5.77
CA ASP A 767 -13.90 62.50 -5.85
C ASP A 767 -12.97 62.96 -4.72
N ALA A 768 -13.09 64.22 -4.26
CA ALA A 768 -12.22 64.75 -3.22
C ALA A 768 -12.52 64.13 -1.84
N THR A 769 -13.78 63.78 -1.60
CA THR A 769 -14.20 63.02 -0.41
C THR A 769 -13.78 61.55 -0.53
N ASN A 770 -13.97 60.93 -1.69
CA ASN A 770 -13.55 59.55 -1.96
C ASN A 770 -12.03 59.35 -1.80
N ILE A 771 -11.21 60.30 -2.26
CA ILE A 771 -9.75 60.27 -2.04
C ILE A 771 -9.42 60.19 -0.55
N LYS A 772 -10.16 60.89 0.31
CA LYS A 772 -9.94 60.84 1.77
C LYS A 772 -10.40 59.50 2.34
N TYR A 773 -11.57 59.00 1.96
CA TYR A 773 -12.06 57.69 2.40
C TYR A 773 -11.08 56.58 2.05
N ALA A 774 -10.59 56.54 0.81
CA ALA A 774 -9.60 55.56 0.34
C ALA A 774 -8.31 55.62 1.18
N LYS A 775 -7.74 56.81 1.37
CA LYS A 775 -6.50 56.99 2.14
C LYS A 775 -6.67 56.63 3.62
N VAL A 776 -7.83 56.91 4.22
CA VAL A 776 -8.13 56.50 5.59
C VAL A 776 -8.29 54.99 5.71
N ALA A 777 -8.94 54.33 4.75
CA ALA A 777 -9.06 52.87 4.71
C ALA A 777 -7.67 52.20 4.61
N ILE A 778 -6.83 52.69 3.69
CA ILE A 778 -5.43 52.23 3.52
C ILE A 778 -4.62 52.47 4.80
N ALA A 779 -4.72 53.67 5.38
CA ALA A 779 -3.99 54.00 6.61
C ALA A 779 -4.40 53.11 7.78
N ALA A 780 -5.70 52.80 7.92
CA ALA A 780 -6.18 51.94 8.99
C ALA A 780 -5.58 50.53 8.89
N PHE A 781 -5.53 49.95 7.68
CA PHE A 781 -4.92 48.64 7.43
C PHE A 781 -3.39 48.66 7.67
N LEU A 782 -2.69 49.65 7.12
CA LEU A 782 -1.24 49.76 7.24
C LEU A 782 -0.79 50.02 8.68
N ALA A 783 -1.59 50.74 9.47
CA ALA A 783 -1.28 50.98 10.88
C ALA A 783 -1.16 49.68 11.69
N GLN A 784 -2.03 48.70 11.40
CA GLN A 784 -1.99 47.38 12.01
C GLN A 784 -0.79 46.58 11.48
N SER A 785 -0.64 46.54 10.16
CA SER A 785 0.46 45.89 9.45
C SER A 785 1.84 46.30 9.98
N MET A 786 2.04 47.61 10.20
CA MET A 786 3.26 48.18 10.75
C MET A 786 3.60 47.63 12.14
N GLN A 787 2.57 47.43 12.98
CA GLN A 787 2.75 46.94 14.34
C GLN A 787 2.89 45.41 14.40
N GLU A 788 2.20 44.66 13.54
CA GLU A 788 2.25 43.19 13.58
C GLU A 788 3.56 42.64 12.99
N THR A 789 4.01 43.14 11.83
CA THR A 789 5.01 42.43 11.02
C THR A 789 6.11 43.30 10.46
N ILE A 790 5.77 44.47 9.91
CA ILE A 790 6.75 45.30 9.18
C ILE A 790 7.86 45.75 10.12
N ARG A 791 7.54 46.14 11.36
CA ARG A 791 8.54 46.55 12.36
C ARG A 791 9.59 45.48 12.68
N TYR A 792 9.28 44.20 12.43
CA TYR A 792 10.17 43.06 12.67
C TYR A 792 10.88 42.57 11.42
N ASN A 793 10.55 43.13 10.24
CA ASN A 793 11.02 42.66 8.94
C ASN A 793 10.79 41.17 8.71
N ALA A 794 9.66 40.66 9.20
CA ALA A 794 9.31 39.25 9.16
C ALA A 794 7.93 39.06 8.53
N CYS A 795 7.84 38.11 7.61
CA CYS A 795 6.59 37.60 7.05
C CYS A 795 6.04 36.45 7.89
N ASP A 796 6.93 35.62 8.43
CA ASP A 796 6.60 34.51 9.30
C ASP A 796 6.60 34.93 10.77
N GLU A 797 5.77 34.26 11.55
CA GLU A 797 5.69 34.47 12.99
C GLU A 797 7.02 34.16 13.67
N ASN A 798 7.43 35.05 14.57
CA ASN A 798 8.58 34.82 15.42
C ASN A 798 8.21 33.91 16.60
N ASN A 799 9.19 33.15 17.11
CA ASN A 799 9.01 32.42 18.36
C ASN A 799 9.07 33.39 19.55
N TRP A 800 7.92 33.68 20.15
CA TRP A 800 7.74 34.50 21.34
C TRP A 800 7.45 33.66 22.59
N ALA A 801 7.40 32.34 22.47
CA ALA A 801 7.02 31.45 23.57
C ALA A 801 8.13 31.41 24.64
N GLU A 802 7.76 31.79 25.87
CA GLU A 802 8.65 31.81 27.04
C GLU A 802 7.91 31.30 28.28
N ILE A 803 8.65 30.82 29.28
CA ILE A 803 8.09 30.32 30.55
C ILE A 803 7.22 31.40 31.22
N ARG A 804 7.63 32.66 31.13
CA ARG A 804 6.86 33.80 31.68
C ARG A 804 5.47 33.98 31.06
N TYR A 805 5.24 33.39 29.89
CA TYR A 805 3.96 33.40 29.17
C TYR A 805 3.27 32.02 29.16
N GLY A 806 3.76 31.06 29.95
CA GLY A 806 3.13 29.74 30.13
C GLY A 806 3.65 28.65 29.20
N ALA A 807 4.75 28.86 28.48
CA ALA A 807 5.42 27.80 27.72
C ALA A 807 6.18 26.82 28.64
N ALA A 808 6.45 25.60 28.16
CA ALA A 808 7.18 24.58 28.91
C ALA A 808 8.65 24.97 29.19
N THR A 809 9.24 25.74 28.28
CA THR A 809 10.62 26.26 28.35
C THR A 809 10.70 27.57 27.57
N ASP A 810 11.82 28.27 27.62
CA ASP A 810 12.04 29.46 26.78
C ASP A 810 12.38 29.04 25.34
N TYR A 811 11.69 29.65 24.38
CA TYR A 811 11.77 29.38 22.94
C TYR A 811 11.65 27.88 22.59
N PRO A 812 10.57 27.20 23.02
CA PRO A 812 10.32 25.82 22.65
C PRO A 812 10.20 25.72 21.12
N MET A 813 10.74 24.67 20.51
CA MET A 813 10.56 24.44 19.08
C MET A 813 9.11 24.14 18.72
N SER A 814 8.31 23.61 19.67
CA SER A 814 6.86 23.39 19.51
C SER A 814 6.03 24.67 19.36
N ALA A 815 6.65 25.86 19.47
CA ALA A 815 6.01 27.13 19.15
C ALA A 815 5.44 27.20 17.72
N SER A 816 5.96 26.39 16.79
CA SER A 816 5.41 26.25 15.44
C SER A 816 3.98 25.70 15.41
N CYS A 817 3.57 24.98 16.46
CA CYS A 817 2.23 24.42 16.62
C CYS A 817 1.26 25.39 17.29
N GLY A 818 1.78 26.43 17.95
CA GLY A 818 1.00 27.37 18.73
C GLY A 818 1.82 28.07 19.80
N GLN A 819 1.49 29.34 20.06
CA GLN A 819 2.18 30.17 21.06
C GLN A 819 1.16 30.88 21.97
N LEU A 820 1.56 31.26 23.19
CA LEU A 820 0.72 31.99 24.14
C LEU A 820 -0.61 31.28 24.48
N GLY A 821 -0.57 29.95 24.58
CA GLY A 821 -1.75 29.10 24.87
C GLY A 821 -2.62 28.77 23.67
N GLN A 822 -2.26 29.24 22.47
CA GLN A 822 -2.94 28.91 21.22
C GLN A 822 -2.49 27.55 20.68
N LYS A 823 -3.32 26.93 19.85
CA LYS A 823 -3.03 25.67 19.13
C LYS A 823 -3.51 25.81 17.69
N TYR A 824 -2.60 26.13 16.79
CA TYR A 824 -2.94 26.54 15.42
C TYR A 824 -3.53 25.39 14.60
N ALA A 825 -3.12 24.15 14.85
CA ALA A 825 -3.69 22.97 14.22
C ALA A 825 -5.16 22.72 14.64
N ASP A 826 -5.60 23.22 15.79
CA ASP A 826 -6.98 23.07 16.26
C ASP A 826 -7.89 24.19 15.69
N TYR A 827 -7.32 25.20 15.01
CA TYR A 827 -8.07 26.30 14.42
C TYR A 827 -8.80 25.77 13.20
N GLY A 828 -10.12 25.70 13.30
CA GLY A 828 -10.94 25.11 12.25
C GLY A 828 -11.61 23.80 12.61
N VAL A 829 -11.56 23.38 13.87
CA VAL A 829 -12.28 22.21 14.38
C VAL A 829 -13.52 22.67 15.15
N ASN A 830 -14.68 22.11 14.82
CA ASN A 830 -15.89 22.34 15.60
C ASN A 830 -15.71 21.70 17.01
N PRO A 831 -15.80 22.49 18.09
CA PRO A 831 -15.53 21.99 19.44
C PRO A 831 -16.60 21.02 19.98
N VAL A 832 -17.77 20.97 19.35
CA VAL A 832 -18.88 20.08 19.72
C VAL A 832 -18.82 18.76 18.97
N SER A 833 -18.64 18.80 17.64
CA SER A 833 -18.62 17.59 16.82
C SER A 833 -17.23 16.95 16.72
N GLY A 834 -16.16 17.73 16.94
CA GLY A 834 -14.77 17.32 16.71
C GLY A 834 -14.40 17.22 15.23
N LEU A 835 -15.29 17.63 14.32
CA LEU A 835 -15.05 17.61 12.87
C LEU A 835 -14.43 18.93 12.41
N ASP A 836 -13.63 18.86 11.35
CA ASP A 836 -13.13 20.04 10.67
C ASP A 836 -14.29 20.84 10.04
N HIS A 837 -14.24 22.16 10.18
CA HIS A 837 -15.06 23.08 9.40
C HIS A 837 -14.81 22.91 7.90
N ALA A 838 -15.80 23.25 7.08
CA ALA A 838 -15.78 22.98 5.64
C ALA A 838 -14.55 23.54 4.89
N TYR A 839 -14.04 24.69 5.32
CA TYR A 839 -12.88 25.36 4.72
C TYR A 839 -11.56 25.09 5.44
N SER A 840 -11.53 24.20 6.42
CA SER A 840 -10.30 23.88 7.13
C SER A 840 -9.38 23.04 6.25
N CYS A 841 -8.14 23.49 6.06
CA CYS A 841 -7.14 22.65 5.43
C CYS A 841 -7.06 21.29 6.15
N PRO A 842 -6.89 20.18 5.42
CA PRO A 842 -6.63 18.89 6.04
C PRO A 842 -5.31 18.99 6.82
N ARG A 843 -5.26 18.35 7.99
CA ARG A 843 -4.00 18.19 8.72
C ARG A 843 -3.09 17.24 7.93
N ASP A 844 -1.86 17.66 7.71
CA ASP A 844 -0.84 16.85 7.03
C ASP A 844 0.32 16.57 7.97
N ASN A 845 0.36 15.35 8.50
CA ASN A 845 1.45 14.92 9.38
C ASN A 845 2.76 14.71 8.61
N LYS A 846 2.72 14.68 7.27
CA LYS A 846 3.91 14.56 6.42
C LYS A 846 4.48 15.92 5.99
N MET A 847 3.92 17.03 6.48
CA MET A 847 4.36 18.38 6.12
C MET A 847 5.76 18.66 6.66
N GLU A 848 6.68 18.98 5.75
CA GLU A 848 8.03 19.48 6.04
C GLU A 848 8.17 20.91 5.54
N VAL A 849 8.21 21.88 6.46
CA VAL A 849 8.30 23.30 6.11
C VAL A 849 9.03 24.09 7.19
N SER A 850 9.86 25.04 6.77
CA SER A 850 10.54 26.01 7.64
C SER A 850 10.05 27.42 7.34
N ALA A 851 9.97 28.27 8.36
CA ALA A 851 9.81 29.71 8.16
C ALA A 851 11.04 30.27 7.44
N LEU A 852 10.83 31.24 6.56
CA LEU A 852 11.90 31.87 5.78
C LEU A 852 12.42 33.13 6.44
N THR A 853 11.51 33.84 7.10
CA THR A 853 11.79 35.10 7.77
C THR A 853 11.63 34.93 9.27
N HIS A 854 12.37 35.74 10.01
CA HIS A 854 12.30 35.80 11.47
C HIS A 854 12.98 37.09 11.90
N ALA A 855 12.86 37.42 13.18
CA ALA A 855 13.46 38.60 13.75
C ALA A 855 14.97 38.45 13.95
N LYS A 856 15.70 39.56 13.83
CA LYS A 856 17.16 39.54 13.66
C LYS A 856 17.95 40.11 14.85
N TRP A 857 17.36 40.17 16.06
CA TRP A 857 18.09 40.64 17.25
C TRP A 857 19.20 39.67 17.67
N TYR A 858 20.10 40.13 18.54
CA TYR A 858 21.23 39.31 19.00
C TYR A 858 20.72 38.08 19.76
N GLY A 859 21.00 36.88 19.24
CA GLY A 859 20.50 35.61 19.80
C GLY A 859 19.01 35.38 19.55
N ALA A 860 18.43 36.01 18.53
CA ALA A 860 17.04 35.79 18.15
C ALA A 860 16.74 34.30 17.91
N PRO A 861 15.52 33.84 18.26
CA PRO A 861 15.08 32.49 17.94
C PRO A 861 15.22 32.19 16.46
N ALA A 862 15.61 30.95 16.16
CA ALA A 862 15.59 30.44 14.80
C ALA A 862 14.17 30.49 14.21
N PRO A 863 14.05 30.54 12.87
CA PRO A 863 12.79 30.32 12.19
C PRO A 863 12.10 29.04 12.70
N VAL A 864 10.80 29.13 12.95
CA VAL A 864 9.96 27.98 13.33
C VAL A 864 9.85 26.97 12.19
N PHE A 865 9.60 25.71 12.50
CA PHE A 865 9.47 24.65 11.50
C PHE A 865 8.45 23.58 11.90
N ALA A 866 7.99 22.82 10.91
CA ALA A 866 7.24 21.59 11.08
C ALA A 866 7.96 20.45 10.34
N ALA A 867 7.90 19.26 10.91
CA ALA A 867 8.46 18.05 10.34
C ALA A 867 7.70 16.82 10.87
N PRO A 868 7.64 15.73 10.10
CA PRO A 868 7.11 14.44 10.57
C PRO A 868 7.94 13.91 11.73
N ASN A 869 7.30 13.18 12.65
CA ASN A 869 8.02 12.55 13.75
C ASN A 869 9.04 11.53 13.24
N ALA A 870 8.69 10.78 12.18
CA ALA A 870 9.58 9.80 11.57
C ALA A 870 10.93 10.42 11.10
N VAL A 871 10.92 11.64 10.53
CA VAL A 871 12.14 12.36 10.13
C VAL A 871 13.00 12.72 11.34
N LEU A 872 12.38 13.23 12.39
CA LEU A 872 13.11 13.66 13.59
C LEU A 872 13.62 12.47 14.42
N GLU A 873 12.88 11.36 14.45
CA GLU A 873 13.26 10.12 15.11
C GLU A 873 14.45 9.45 14.41
N GLU A 874 14.42 9.34 13.08
CA GLU A 874 15.52 8.80 12.27
C GLU A 874 16.85 9.51 12.57
N ARG A 875 16.78 10.82 12.84
CA ARG A 875 17.94 11.66 13.14
C ARG A 875 18.27 11.80 14.62
N GLY A 876 17.55 11.08 15.50
CA GLY A 876 17.77 11.13 16.95
C GLY A 876 17.47 12.49 17.59
N LEU A 877 16.58 13.28 16.98
CA LEU A 877 16.26 14.64 17.41
C LEU A 877 15.07 14.70 18.39
N LEU A 878 14.38 13.58 18.62
CA LEU A 878 13.32 13.47 19.63
C LEU A 878 13.84 12.84 20.92
N VAL A 879 13.45 13.42 22.07
CA VAL A 879 13.67 12.84 23.40
C VAL A 879 12.31 12.57 24.04
N ASN A 880 11.98 11.29 24.25
CA ASN A 880 10.65 10.85 24.71
C ASN A 880 9.50 11.37 23.81
N GLY A 881 9.71 11.37 22.49
CA GLY A 881 8.73 11.86 21.51
C GLY A 881 8.52 13.37 21.51
N SER A 882 9.46 14.15 22.10
CA SER A 882 9.37 15.60 22.15
C SER A 882 10.62 16.26 21.57
N VAL A 883 10.42 17.40 20.91
CA VAL A 883 11.51 18.27 20.48
C VAL A 883 12.05 19.08 21.67
N GLY A 884 13.22 19.69 21.50
CA GLY A 884 13.83 20.54 22.50
C GLY A 884 13.51 22.02 22.30
N ARG A 885 14.50 22.91 22.43
CA ARG A 885 14.31 24.36 22.41
C ARG A 885 15.43 25.09 21.68
N TRP A 886 15.20 26.36 21.38
CA TRP A 886 16.27 27.28 21.03
C TRP A 886 16.92 27.85 22.29
N THR A 887 18.24 27.95 22.31
CA THR A 887 18.96 28.77 23.29
C THR A 887 19.49 30.03 22.61
N ASN A 888 19.40 31.17 23.28
CA ASN A 888 20.02 32.43 22.84
C ASN A 888 21.48 32.57 23.32
N SER A 889 22.01 31.55 24.00
CA SER A 889 23.37 31.53 24.54
C SER A 889 24.43 31.27 23.46
N GLY A 890 25.69 31.52 23.80
CA GLY A 890 26.83 31.29 22.91
C GLY A 890 27.16 32.49 22.01
N HIS A 891 28.18 32.31 21.18
CA HIS A 891 28.61 33.30 20.20
C HIS A 891 29.11 32.57 18.95
N CYS A 892 28.69 33.05 17.78
CA CYS A 892 29.17 32.56 16.50
C CYS A 892 30.41 33.36 16.10
N ASN A 893 31.56 32.70 16.00
CA ASN A 893 32.82 33.34 15.62
C ASN A 893 32.77 33.86 14.18
N ASP A 894 32.13 33.08 13.31
CA ASP A 894 31.88 33.43 11.91
C ASP A 894 30.38 33.69 11.74
N VAL A 895 30.06 34.87 11.22
CA VAL A 895 28.67 35.27 10.95
C VAL A 895 28.34 34.87 9.51
N PRO A 896 27.36 33.98 9.27
CA PRO A 896 27.06 33.46 7.94
C PRO A 896 26.46 34.56 7.04
N THR A 897 27.02 34.76 5.86
CA THR A 897 26.48 35.66 4.82
C THR A 897 25.51 34.94 3.88
N SER A 898 25.52 33.61 3.90
CA SER A 898 24.64 32.71 3.14
C SER A 898 24.35 31.46 3.99
N VAL A 899 23.31 30.71 3.61
CA VAL A 899 22.95 29.43 4.22
C VAL A 899 22.55 28.45 3.13
N ASP A 900 22.68 27.16 3.42
CA ASP A 900 22.20 26.08 2.55
C ASP A 900 20.66 26.08 2.53
N THR A 901 20.09 26.52 1.41
CA THR A 901 18.64 26.65 1.21
C THR A 901 17.96 25.34 0.81
N SER A 902 18.72 24.31 0.43
CA SER A 902 18.19 22.96 0.19
C SER A 902 17.77 22.28 1.50
N LYS A 903 18.41 22.67 2.60
CA LYS A 903 18.16 22.17 3.96
C LYS A 903 17.06 22.93 4.67
N GLN A 904 16.21 22.20 5.40
CA GLN A 904 15.32 22.75 6.42
C GLN A 904 16.13 23.44 7.52
N VAL A 905 15.52 24.38 8.24
CA VAL A 905 16.21 25.20 9.24
C VAL A 905 16.89 24.36 10.33
N TRP A 906 16.27 23.23 10.70
CA TRP A 906 16.73 22.32 11.74
C TRP A 906 17.85 21.37 11.28
N GLU A 907 18.11 21.27 9.98
CA GLU A 907 19.17 20.44 9.38
C GLU A 907 20.49 21.19 9.21
N ARG A 908 20.46 22.51 9.35
CA ARG A 908 21.63 23.38 9.12
C ARG A 908 22.57 23.34 10.33
N ASP A 909 23.86 23.48 10.03
CA ASP A 909 24.92 23.47 11.05
C ASP A 909 24.69 24.54 12.14
N THR A 910 25.26 24.28 13.32
CA THR A 910 25.35 25.28 14.38
C THR A 910 26.03 26.55 13.86
N CYS A 911 25.48 27.72 14.22
CA CYS A 911 25.92 29.03 13.71
C CYS A 911 25.75 29.26 12.20
N LYS A 912 25.00 28.40 11.50
CA LYS A 912 24.63 28.56 10.08
C LYS A 912 23.12 28.33 9.84
N THR A 913 22.31 28.48 10.88
CA THR A 913 20.86 28.27 10.85
C THR A 913 20.17 29.32 9.97
N TYR A 914 20.65 30.58 10.01
CA TYR A 914 20.12 31.69 9.21
C TYR A 914 21.21 32.74 8.95
N VAL A 915 21.03 33.54 7.88
CA VAL A 915 21.95 34.63 7.51
C VAL A 915 22.04 35.66 8.62
N ASP A 916 23.25 36.14 8.92
CA ASP A 916 23.57 37.08 10.01
C ASP A 916 23.43 36.52 11.44
N GLN A 917 23.44 35.18 11.62
CA GLN A 917 23.42 34.56 12.94
C GLN A 917 24.66 34.93 13.77
N LYS A 918 24.44 35.51 14.95
CA LYS A 918 25.50 35.98 15.87
C LYS A 918 25.63 35.15 17.15
N ALA A 919 24.56 34.45 17.52
CA ALA A 919 24.46 33.63 18.72
C ALA A 919 23.27 32.68 18.60
N GLY A 920 23.19 31.74 19.54
CA GLY A 920 22.11 30.80 19.67
C GLY A 920 22.24 29.53 18.84
N SER A 921 21.56 28.48 19.28
CA SER A 921 21.56 27.16 18.66
C SER A 921 20.34 26.34 19.11
N PHE A 922 20.02 25.29 18.35
CA PHE A 922 19.08 24.27 18.80
C PHE A 922 19.68 23.42 19.93
N ILE A 923 18.84 23.03 20.90
CA ILE A 923 19.13 22.05 21.94
C ILE A 923 18.03 21.00 21.88
N TRP A 924 18.38 19.74 21.61
CA TRP A 924 17.45 18.62 21.46
C TRP A 924 17.33 17.81 22.76
N ASP A 925 16.73 18.42 23.79
CA ASP A 925 16.63 17.87 25.15
C ASP A 925 15.20 17.44 25.56
N GLY A 926 14.24 17.49 24.64
CA GLY A 926 12.82 17.19 24.92
C GLY A 926 12.09 18.25 25.75
N SER A 927 12.71 19.40 26.00
CA SER A 927 12.16 20.44 26.89
C SER A 927 10.90 21.12 26.37
N SER A 928 10.53 20.96 25.09
CA SER A 928 9.24 21.45 24.58
C SER A 928 8.05 20.64 25.10
N GLN A 929 8.25 19.40 25.57
CA GLN A 929 7.18 18.48 25.99
C GLN A 929 6.11 18.23 24.92
N ALA A 930 6.47 18.43 23.65
CA ALA A 930 5.61 18.24 22.47
C ALA A 930 6.51 18.01 21.24
N ASP A 931 5.93 17.42 20.19
CA ASP A 931 6.52 17.35 18.86
C ASP A 931 6.12 18.54 17.98
N VAL A 932 6.47 18.48 16.69
CA VAL A 932 6.11 19.47 15.67
C VAL A 932 5.37 18.84 14.46
N GLU A 933 4.81 17.65 14.64
CA GLU A 933 4.15 16.90 13.56
C GLU A 933 2.75 17.44 13.25
N GLY A 934 2.49 17.67 11.97
CA GLY A 934 1.23 18.28 11.52
C GLY A 934 1.04 19.72 11.97
N CYS A 935 2.12 20.35 12.44
CA CYS A 935 2.23 21.79 12.59
C CYS A 935 2.53 22.40 11.21
N GLY A 936 2.63 23.73 11.09
CA GLY A 936 2.74 24.39 9.77
C GLY A 936 1.86 25.64 9.62
N TRP A 937 0.96 25.83 10.57
CA TRP A 937 -0.13 26.81 10.51
C TRP A 937 0.12 28.07 11.35
N TRP A 938 1.38 28.42 11.60
CA TRP A 938 1.76 29.67 12.28
C TRP A 938 1.46 30.92 11.44
N GLY A 939 1.58 32.08 12.05
CA GLY A 939 1.28 33.36 11.42
C GLY A 939 2.14 33.63 10.17
N ARG A 940 1.48 33.97 9.05
CA ARG A 940 2.15 34.40 7.81
C ARG A 940 1.51 35.62 7.17
N GLY A 941 2.35 36.41 6.51
CA GLY A 941 1.95 37.65 5.84
C GLY A 941 1.72 38.81 6.82
N VAL A 942 1.26 39.94 6.28
CA VAL A 942 1.37 41.25 6.93
C VAL A 942 0.54 41.45 8.22
N ILE A 943 -0.47 40.60 8.46
CA ILE A 943 -1.29 40.55 9.70
C ILE A 943 -1.25 39.14 10.33
N GLN A 944 -0.27 38.30 9.99
CA GLN A 944 -0.05 36.99 10.62
C GLN A 944 -1.26 36.04 10.53
N THR A 945 -1.68 35.74 9.29
CA THR A 945 -2.73 34.73 9.02
C THR A 945 -2.32 33.40 9.64
N THR A 946 -3.14 32.88 10.54
CA THR A 946 -2.81 31.75 11.43
C THR A 946 -3.93 30.71 11.43
N GLY A 947 -3.59 29.42 11.44
CA GLY A 947 -4.52 28.30 11.65
C GLY A 947 -5.18 27.72 10.39
N ARG A 948 -5.51 26.42 10.42
CA ARG A 948 -5.97 25.65 9.24
C ARG A 948 -7.18 26.24 8.54
N GLN A 949 -8.12 26.80 9.28
CA GLN A 949 -9.30 27.44 8.71
C GLN A 949 -8.98 28.68 7.88
N ASN A 950 -8.08 29.55 8.35
CA ASN A 950 -7.76 30.80 7.64
C ASN A 950 -6.98 30.50 6.36
N PHE A 951 -5.97 29.64 6.44
CA PHE A 951 -5.24 29.17 5.26
C PHE A 951 -6.15 28.43 4.28
N GLY A 952 -7.06 27.60 4.77
CA GLY A 952 -7.95 26.84 3.90
C GLY A 952 -9.01 27.71 3.23
N THR A 953 -9.55 28.71 3.94
CA THR A 953 -10.46 29.70 3.33
C THR A 953 -9.72 30.51 2.25
N LEU A 954 -8.49 30.95 2.52
CA LEU A 954 -7.64 31.61 1.53
C LEU A 954 -7.41 30.71 0.31
N ASN A 955 -7.05 29.44 0.54
CA ASN A 955 -6.80 28.46 -0.51
C ASN A 955 -8.04 28.12 -1.35
N HIS A 956 -9.22 28.12 -0.74
CA HIS A 956 -10.47 27.86 -1.44
C HIS A 956 -10.80 28.94 -2.47
N TYR A 957 -10.60 30.22 -2.12
CA TYR A 957 -10.99 31.33 -2.99
C TYR A 957 -9.86 31.87 -3.88
N LEU A 958 -8.60 31.73 -3.48
CA LEU A 958 -7.46 32.28 -4.24
C LEU A 958 -6.58 31.21 -4.87
N GLY A 959 -6.45 30.05 -4.23
CA GLY A 959 -5.58 28.96 -4.66
C GLY A 959 -6.33 27.77 -5.23
N ARG A 960 -5.70 26.59 -5.19
CA ARG A 960 -6.30 25.31 -5.53
C ARG A 960 -7.19 24.82 -4.40
N SER A 961 -8.49 25.05 -4.54
CA SER A 961 -9.48 24.67 -3.54
C SER A 961 -9.31 23.22 -3.06
N HIS A 962 -9.28 23.06 -1.74
CA HIS A 962 -9.23 21.78 -1.04
C HIS A 962 -10.63 21.31 -0.60
N VAL A 963 -11.65 22.17 -0.77
CA VAL A 963 -13.02 21.92 -0.34
C VAL A 963 -13.65 20.85 -1.24
N ASP A 964 -14.33 19.92 -0.60
CA ASP A 964 -15.02 18.83 -1.25
C ASP A 964 -16.19 19.37 -2.11
N PRO A 965 -16.21 19.11 -3.43
CA PRO A 965 -17.29 19.56 -4.32
C PRO A 965 -18.69 19.13 -3.87
N GLU A 966 -18.80 18.01 -3.15
CA GLU A 966 -20.10 17.55 -2.64
C GLU A 966 -20.63 18.42 -1.50
N THR A 967 -19.78 19.19 -0.83
CA THR A 967 -20.18 20.06 0.28
C THR A 967 -20.73 21.41 -0.18
N ILE A 968 -20.46 21.79 -1.44
CA ILE A 968 -20.91 23.05 -2.03
C ILE A 968 -22.44 23.18 -1.95
N GLY A 969 -22.91 24.33 -1.46
CA GLY A 969 -24.32 24.64 -1.25
C GLY A 969 -24.94 24.01 0.01
N LYS A 970 -24.22 23.16 0.75
CA LYS A 970 -24.68 22.63 2.05
C LYS A 970 -24.34 23.60 3.17
N THR A 971 -25.15 23.60 4.23
CA THR A 971 -24.84 24.32 5.47
C THR A 971 -24.06 23.41 6.41
N ILE A 972 -22.82 23.77 6.71
CA ILE A 972 -21.94 23.08 7.66
C ILE A 972 -21.62 24.08 8.76
N ASP A 973 -21.93 23.73 10.01
CA ASP A 973 -21.66 24.57 11.19
C ASP A 973 -22.23 26.00 11.10
N GLY A 974 -23.42 26.13 10.51
CA GLY A 974 -24.10 27.42 10.34
C GLY A 974 -23.60 28.26 9.16
N VAL A 975 -22.57 27.79 8.43
CA VAL A 975 -22.03 28.45 7.24
C VAL A 975 -22.46 27.68 5.99
N VAL A 976 -23.00 28.38 4.99
CA VAL A 976 -23.24 27.78 3.66
C VAL A 976 -21.91 27.71 2.93
N VAL A 977 -21.53 26.53 2.47
CA VAL A 977 -20.29 26.34 1.71
C VAL A 977 -20.50 26.88 0.30
N GLU A 978 -19.70 27.87 -0.09
CA GLU A 978 -19.74 28.50 -1.41
C GLU A 978 -18.84 27.76 -2.39
N ALA A 979 -19.15 27.88 -3.68
CA ALA A 979 -18.30 27.33 -4.73
C ALA A 979 -17.00 28.14 -4.86
N PRO A 980 -15.86 27.50 -5.17
CA PRO A 980 -14.64 28.24 -5.47
C PRO A 980 -14.80 29.00 -6.79
N PRO A 981 -14.02 30.06 -7.05
CA PRO A 981 -13.98 30.70 -8.36
C PRO A 981 -13.58 29.70 -9.45
N GLU A 982 -14.20 29.79 -10.64
CA GLU A 982 -13.83 28.93 -11.78
C GLU A 982 -12.38 29.17 -12.26
N ASN A 983 -11.86 30.38 -12.03
CA ASN A 983 -10.52 30.80 -12.40
C ASN A 983 -9.89 31.65 -11.28
N PRO A 984 -9.43 31.01 -10.18
CA PRO A 984 -8.79 31.69 -9.05
C PRO A 984 -7.54 32.44 -9.50
N LEU A 985 -7.28 33.61 -8.90
CA LEU A 985 -6.17 34.48 -9.29
C LEU A 985 -4.79 33.82 -9.11
N TYR A 986 -4.66 32.91 -8.16
CA TYR A 986 -3.43 32.16 -7.85
C TYR A 986 -3.67 30.66 -7.93
N ALA A 987 -4.37 30.21 -8.97
CA ALA A 987 -4.70 28.79 -9.21
C ALA A 987 -3.47 27.86 -9.25
N GLU A 988 -2.28 28.39 -9.43
CA GLU A 988 -1.01 27.66 -9.35
C GLU A 988 -0.53 27.37 -7.92
N LEU A 989 -1.13 27.99 -6.91
CA LEU A 989 -0.72 27.86 -5.51
C LEU A 989 -1.66 26.96 -4.71
N ASP A 990 -1.10 26.19 -3.79
CA ASP A 990 -1.83 25.36 -2.83
C ASP A 990 -1.34 25.68 -1.41
N PHE A 991 -1.99 26.64 -0.76
CA PHE A 991 -1.61 27.08 0.59
C PHE A 991 -1.90 26.03 1.67
N CYS A 992 -2.72 25.00 1.37
CA CYS A 992 -2.94 23.90 2.30
C CYS A 992 -1.81 22.86 2.25
N SER A 993 -1.19 22.64 1.07
CA SER A 993 -0.04 21.73 0.94
C SER A 993 1.28 22.43 1.27
N ASN A 994 1.41 23.71 0.93
CA ASN A 994 2.57 24.53 1.29
C ASN A 994 2.13 25.94 1.75
N PRO A 995 1.84 26.13 3.05
CA PRO A 995 1.50 27.46 3.58
C PRO A 995 2.67 28.46 3.49
N GLY A 996 3.90 27.98 3.30
CA GLY A 996 5.10 28.81 3.13
C GLY A 996 5.06 29.73 1.91
N LEU A 997 4.25 29.39 0.89
CA LEU A 997 4.10 30.17 -0.35
C LEU A 997 3.74 31.64 -0.12
N ILE A 998 3.04 31.96 0.97
CA ILE A 998 2.72 33.34 1.35
C ILE A 998 3.97 34.20 1.54
N CYS A 999 5.05 33.60 2.04
CA CYS A 999 6.29 34.29 2.38
C CYS A 999 7.46 33.94 1.46
N SER A 1000 7.36 32.85 0.70
CA SER A 1000 8.43 32.36 -0.18
C SER A 1000 8.32 32.86 -1.62
N SER A 1001 7.11 33.08 -2.13
CA SER A 1001 6.91 33.30 -3.56
C SER A 1001 7.65 34.55 -4.05
N GLU A 1002 8.50 34.38 -5.06
CA GLU A 1002 9.18 35.47 -5.74
C GLU A 1002 8.42 35.90 -7.01
N GLU A 1003 7.59 35.03 -7.58
CA GLU A 1003 6.69 35.38 -8.69
C GLU A 1003 5.48 36.21 -8.21
N ASN A 1004 4.89 35.87 -7.07
CA ASN A 1004 3.66 36.48 -6.55
C ASN A 1004 3.90 37.16 -5.18
N LYS A 1005 4.76 38.19 -5.15
CA LYS A 1005 5.23 38.84 -3.90
C LYS A 1005 4.11 39.51 -3.12
N GLU A 1006 3.05 39.93 -3.78
CA GLU A 1006 1.89 40.58 -3.19
C GLU A 1006 1.05 39.67 -2.30
N ILE A 1007 1.22 38.34 -2.38
CA ILE A 1007 0.43 37.37 -1.59
C ILE A 1007 0.58 37.62 -0.09
N LYS A 1008 1.77 38.03 0.38
CA LYS A 1008 2.00 38.40 1.78
C LYS A 1008 1.09 39.54 2.26
N TRP A 1009 0.69 40.42 1.35
CA TRP A 1009 -0.28 41.49 1.60
C TRP A 1009 -1.70 40.99 1.46
N ILE A 1010 -1.98 40.20 0.41
CA ILE A 1010 -3.31 39.64 0.15
C ILE A 1010 -3.79 38.78 1.31
N ALA A 1011 -2.93 38.00 1.95
CA ALA A 1011 -3.31 37.22 3.14
C ALA A 1011 -3.90 38.12 4.25
N GLY A 1012 -3.31 39.29 4.50
CA GLY A 1012 -3.82 40.27 5.46
C GLY A 1012 -5.04 41.04 4.95
N LEU A 1013 -5.06 41.44 3.68
CA LEU A 1013 -6.19 42.12 3.06
C LEU A 1013 -7.43 41.23 2.99
N PHE A 1014 -7.25 39.93 2.77
CA PHE A 1014 -8.30 38.93 2.81
C PHE A 1014 -8.99 38.93 4.18
N TYR A 1015 -8.21 38.76 5.25
CA TYR A 1015 -8.74 38.88 6.62
C TYR A 1015 -9.43 40.24 6.85
N TRP A 1016 -8.86 41.33 6.33
CA TRP A 1016 -9.43 42.66 6.47
C TRP A 1016 -10.83 42.77 5.86
N VAL A 1017 -11.00 42.29 4.63
CA VAL A 1017 -12.30 42.41 3.93
C VAL A 1017 -13.34 41.45 4.50
N THR A 1018 -12.96 40.27 4.98
CA THR A 1018 -13.90 39.28 5.51
C THR A 1018 -14.23 39.45 6.99
N SER A 1019 -13.37 40.09 7.78
CA SER A 1019 -13.50 40.13 9.24
C SER A 1019 -13.58 41.55 9.81
N VAL A 1020 -12.95 42.54 9.16
CA VAL A 1020 -12.91 43.92 9.66
C VAL A 1020 -13.94 44.79 8.94
N GLN A 1021 -13.91 44.84 7.61
CA GLN A 1021 -14.89 45.62 6.83
C GLN A 1021 -16.28 44.97 6.88
N ALA A 1022 -16.33 43.63 6.92
CA ALA A 1022 -17.55 42.85 7.04
C ALA A 1022 -17.96 42.52 8.49
N TYR A 1023 -17.38 43.20 9.50
CA TYR A 1023 -17.74 42.94 10.90
C TYR A 1023 -19.26 43.00 11.09
N PRO A 1024 -19.88 41.97 11.69
CA PRO A 1024 -21.33 41.80 11.63
C PRO A 1024 -22.06 42.85 12.46
N ASP A 1025 -23.09 43.45 11.87
CA ASP A 1025 -24.02 44.33 12.57
C ASP A 1025 -25.08 43.49 13.29
N GLU A 1026 -24.67 42.82 14.37
CA GLU A 1026 -25.52 41.93 15.17
C GLU A 1026 -26.04 42.62 16.45
N SER A 1027 -27.23 42.21 16.91
CA SER A 1027 -27.79 42.69 18.18
C SER A 1027 -26.88 42.32 19.36
N GLY A 1028 -26.48 43.30 20.19
CA GLY A 1028 -25.58 43.06 21.32
C GLY A 1028 -24.91 44.34 21.80
N GLN A 1029 -23.80 44.21 22.55
CA GLN A 1029 -23.01 45.35 23.05
C GLN A 1029 -22.50 46.25 21.90
N TYR A 1030 -22.20 45.66 20.75
CA TYR A 1030 -21.67 46.35 19.56
C TYR A 1030 -22.70 46.44 18.42
N GLY A 1031 -23.98 46.24 18.70
CA GLY A 1031 -25.03 46.38 17.68
C GLY A 1031 -25.06 47.81 17.14
N ASN A 1032 -25.22 47.93 15.83
CA ASN A 1032 -25.10 49.14 15.01
C ASN A 1032 -23.67 49.59 14.68
N TRP A 1033 -22.62 48.89 15.13
CA TRP A 1033 -21.27 49.20 14.68
C TRP A 1033 -21.08 48.72 13.24
N ASN A 1034 -20.65 49.61 12.35
CA ASN A 1034 -20.38 49.28 10.97
C ASN A 1034 -19.13 50.01 10.49
N TYR A 1035 -18.17 49.27 9.93
CA TYR A 1035 -16.88 49.80 9.50
C TYR A 1035 -17.01 51.00 8.56
N HIS A 1036 -17.86 50.91 7.54
CA HIS A 1036 -18.01 51.96 6.54
C HIS A 1036 -18.62 53.23 7.16
N ASN A 1037 -19.61 53.08 8.04
CA ASN A 1037 -20.23 54.21 8.73
C ASN A 1037 -19.25 54.92 9.67
N GLU A 1038 -18.46 54.16 10.44
CA GLU A 1038 -17.48 54.74 11.37
C GLU A 1038 -16.29 55.37 10.64
N LEU A 1039 -15.83 54.79 9.53
CA LEU A 1039 -14.82 55.41 8.67
C LEU A 1039 -15.32 56.74 8.10
N LYS A 1040 -16.53 56.76 7.51
CA LYS A 1040 -17.13 57.98 6.97
C LYS A 1040 -17.28 59.04 8.06
N LYS A 1041 -17.81 58.67 9.22
CA LYS A 1041 -17.95 59.56 10.39
C LYS A 1041 -16.60 60.14 10.84
N TYR A 1042 -15.54 59.35 10.86
CA TYR A 1042 -14.20 59.84 11.19
C TYR A 1042 -13.72 60.89 10.18
N VAL A 1043 -13.87 60.63 8.88
CA VAL A 1043 -13.45 61.57 7.83
C VAL A 1043 -14.31 62.83 7.80
N ASP A 1044 -15.64 62.68 7.88
CA ASP A 1044 -16.62 63.76 7.81
C ASP A 1044 -16.58 64.68 9.03
N SER A 1045 -16.12 64.17 10.18
CA SER A 1045 -15.86 64.97 11.39
C SER A 1045 -14.50 65.69 11.39
N GLY A 1046 -13.76 65.60 10.27
CA GLY A 1046 -12.46 66.24 10.08
C GLY A 1046 -11.29 65.45 10.64
N MET A 1047 -11.38 64.11 10.65
CA MET A 1047 -10.33 63.18 11.10
C MET A 1047 -9.84 63.48 12.52
N LYS A 1048 -10.79 63.68 13.45
CA LYS A 1048 -10.53 64.02 14.86
C LYS A 1048 -10.62 62.81 15.77
N GLY A 1049 -9.67 62.70 16.70
CA GLY A 1049 -9.69 61.65 17.73
C GLY A 1049 -9.20 60.28 17.25
N THR A 1050 -9.38 59.25 18.08
CA THR A 1050 -8.84 57.89 17.84
C THR A 1050 -9.88 56.79 17.83
N ASP A 1051 -11.14 57.09 18.11
CA ASP A 1051 -12.21 56.08 18.29
C ASP A 1051 -12.25 55.08 17.12
N PHE A 1052 -12.24 55.55 15.87
CA PHE A 1052 -12.25 54.67 14.69
C PHE A 1052 -11.07 53.69 14.65
N ILE A 1053 -9.85 54.16 14.90
CA ILE A 1053 -8.68 53.28 14.84
C ILE A 1053 -8.59 52.37 16.08
N ASP A 1054 -9.13 52.80 17.21
CA ASP A 1054 -9.20 52.00 18.43
C ASP A 1054 -10.14 50.81 18.24
N ASP A 1055 -11.33 51.05 17.68
CA ASP A 1055 -12.30 50.01 17.33
C ASP A 1055 -11.70 49.01 16.33
N VAL A 1056 -11.08 49.51 15.26
CA VAL A 1056 -10.43 48.68 14.23
C VAL A 1056 -9.29 47.85 14.82
N SER A 1057 -8.48 48.43 15.72
CA SER A 1057 -7.40 47.72 16.41
C SER A 1057 -7.95 46.63 17.35
N GLY A 1058 -9.10 46.90 17.98
CA GLY A 1058 -9.88 45.93 18.75
C GLY A 1058 -10.28 44.72 17.91
N ILE A 1059 -10.85 44.94 16.72
CA ILE A 1059 -11.29 43.85 15.86
C ILE A 1059 -10.10 42.98 15.45
N VAL A 1060 -9.01 43.59 14.99
CA VAL A 1060 -7.82 42.87 14.50
C VAL A 1060 -7.12 42.09 15.62
N ASN A 1061 -6.94 42.68 16.80
CA ASN A 1061 -6.17 42.05 17.87
C ASN A 1061 -7.01 41.15 18.80
N ARG A 1062 -8.32 41.44 18.93
CA ARG A 1062 -9.17 40.87 19.98
C ARG A 1062 -10.55 40.42 19.50
N GLY A 1063 -10.94 40.70 18.25
CA GLY A 1063 -12.19 40.26 17.63
C GLY A 1063 -13.42 41.10 18.00
N CYS A 1064 -13.25 42.30 18.58
CA CYS A 1064 -14.37 43.20 18.88
C CYS A 1064 -13.99 44.68 18.73
N PRO A 1065 -14.92 45.59 18.38
CA PRO A 1065 -14.63 47.02 18.23
C PRO A 1065 -14.52 47.75 19.58
N ASP A 1066 -13.54 47.35 20.39
CA ASP A 1066 -13.23 47.96 21.69
C ASP A 1066 -11.74 47.76 22.04
N LEU A 1067 -11.18 48.62 22.88
CA LEU A 1067 -9.84 48.46 23.44
C LEU A 1067 -9.78 47.33 24.47
N VAL A 1068 -10.93 46.94 25.04
CA VAL A 1068 -11.02 45.85 26.01
C VAL A 1068 -12.15 44.90 25.62
N CYS A 1069 -11.78 43.78 25.00
CA CYS A 1069 -12.71 42.70 24.67
C CYS A 1069 -12.73 41.63 25.77
N SER A 1070 -13.69 40.71 25.71
CA SER A 1070 -13.71 39.51 26.57
C SER A 1070 -12.46 38.64 26.43
N THR A 1071 -11.77 38.75 25.29
CA THR A 1071 -10.51 38.07 24.96
C THR A 1071 -9.27 38.81 25.46
N GLY A 1072 -9.41 40.02 26.04
CA GLY A 1072 -8.34 40.82 26.67
C GLY A 1072 -8.17 42.22 26.09
N GLU A 1073 -7.15 42.94 26.57
CA GLU A 1073 -6.83 44.33 26.17
C GLU A 1073 -6.04 44.40 24.86
N VAL A 1074 -6.35 45.34 23.98
CA VAL A 1074 -5.59 45.53 22.73
C VAL A 1074 -4.11 45.77 23.02
N HIS A 1075 -3.25 45.00 22.36
CA HIS A 1075 -1.81 45.14 22.49
C HIS A 1075 -1.28 46.33 21.68
N ASN A 1076 -0.37 47.13 22.28
CA ASN A 1076 0.34 48.25 21.65
C ASN A 1076 -0.57 49.31 20.99
N VAL A 1077 -1.66 49.69 21.68
CA VAL A 1077 -2.62 50.72 21.21
C VAL A 1077 -1.94 52.04 20.85
N LYS A 1078 -0.97 52.46 21.67
CA LYS A 1078 -0.26 53.73 21.47
C LYS A 1078 0.50 53.75 20.15
N GLU A 1079 1.19 52.65 19.85
CA GLU A 1079 1.95 52.45 18.63
C GLU A 1079 1.02 52.37 17.41
N ARG A 1080 -0.08 51.63 17.50
CA ARG A 1080 -1.10 51.55 16.41
C ARG A 1080 -1.68 52.93 16.06
N ARG A 1081 -2.04 53.72 17.08
CA ARG A 1081 -2.50 55.11 16.88
C ARG A 1081 -1.43 55.99 16.22
N ALA A 1082 -0.18 55.86 16.65
CA ALA A 1082 0.94 56.62 16.09
C ALA A 1082 1.18 56.24 14.61
N ASN A 1083 1.13 54.95 14.29
CA ASN A 1083 1.25 54.45 12.92
C ASN A 1083 0.12 54.97 12.03
N PHE A 1084 -1.13 54.92 12.50
CA PHE A 1084 -2.28 55.43 11.76
C PHE A 1084 -2.13 56.91 11.42
N LYS A 1085 -1.76 57.72 12.42
CA LYS A 1085 -1.47 59.14 12.22
C LYS A 1085 -0.34 59.36 11.20
N LEU A 1086 0.76 58.62 11.34
CA LEU A 1086 1.90 58.72 10.43
C LEU A 1086 1.49 58.43 8.99
N VAL A 1087 0.79 57.33 8.73
CA VAL A 1087 0.39 56.95 7.37
C VAL A 1087 -0.59 57.98 6.78
N LEU A 1088 -1.53 58.50 7.56
CA LEU A 1088 -2.41 59.60 7.11
C LEU A 1088 -1.60 60.83 6.67
N GLU A 1089 -0.60 61.23 7.47
CA GLU A 1089 0.27 62.37 7.15
C GLU A 1089 1.11 62.12 5.88
N GLN A 1090 1.68 60.91 5.72
CA GLN A 1090 2.46 60.56 4.53
C GLN A 1090 1.60 60.46 3.26
N LEU A 1091 0.32 60.10 3.40
CA LEU A 1091 -0.66 60.15 2.30
C LEU A 1091 -1.22 61.58 2.08
N GLY A 1092 -0.69 62.60 2.73
CA GLY A 1092 -1.05 64.00 2.51
C GLY A 1092 -2.35 64.44 3.20
N LEU A 1093 -2.81 63.72 4.22
CA LEU A 1093 -3.93 64.11 5.09
C LEU A 1093 -3.42 64.83 6.35
N SER A 1094 -4.33 65.49 7.08
CA SER A 1094 -3.99 66.27 8.29
C SER A 1094 -4.89 65.87 9.47
N PRO A 1095 -4.67 64.69 10.08
CA PRO A 1095 -5.45 64.22 11.23
C PRO A 1095 -5.27 65.14 12.45
N GLN A 1096 -6.31 65.25 13.29
CA GLN A 1096 -6.41 66.20 14.41
C GLN A 1096 -6.52 65.53 15.78
#